data_AF-A0A9D1BWK6-F1
#
_entry.id   AF-A0A9D1BWK6-F1
#
_cell.length_a   1.000
_cell.length_b   1.000
_cell.length_c   1.000
_cell.angle_alpha   90.00
_cell.angle_beta   90.00
_cell.angle_gamma   90.00
#
_symmetry.space_group_name_H-M   'P 1'
#
loop_
_entity.id
_entity.type
_entity.pdbx_description
1 polymer ?
#
loop_
_entity_poly.entity_id
_entity_poly.type
_entity_poly.pdbx_seq_one_letter_code
_entity_poly.pdbx_strand_id
1 'polypeptide(L)'
;QLKALHPSWDDNTLYEEARRRVGAHIQAIVYEEWLPAMGISLPDYAGYDAGINPTISNEFSAAAFRLGHTLLNSHLHTMDNQGNVLAEIPLRDAFFNPPVLADMGLDPFFIGMAEQIQQEMDAKMVDEVRNFLFGTPGAGGLDLAAINIQRGRERGVPPFNILRADLGLSPYEDLEAFCDNPQIKQILLDYYGNINNIDAWVGLLLEEHMPGMLFGETIMHILMQQFGDLRDGDRYFYENDPYFPNGEIATIKETTFRDIIMRNTGVEIMQENVFEAIPHDSICMADGPLTDINGAIQTWTGLNVPNVNITATHVNDSTSITTTTLSDGTFLLEEAKSCAHYSLRPAKDGNYMNGVSTFDLVLISRHILEIEPLDSSYKIIAANVNNDDKVSTFDIVDLRKLILFVDTALANVDSWRFVDADYVFNDPTMPFDEDFPEYAEDHSVDQNAENLHFVAIKMGDVNGNADPEAFNENDTQARSEDELALVAIDQSLQAGQTIQVPVRSGDIDKVDGFQFALKMDRSALAFKGMTAQSLPALSASNIHYLEKEGLLLFSWNGSTDALNADDVLFTLQMEALREGQLSDFVHIHPHKLLAEAYAKNSLNILPLQWRFEQGESYPHSFTVLQNQPNPFRSQTAIAFQLPA
;
A
#
# COMPACT_ATOMS: atom_id res chain seq x y z
N GLN A 1 12.47 -3.11 -10.68
CA GLN A 1 12.98 -3.37 -9.31
C GLN A 1 14.45 -2.95 -9.15
N LEU A 2 15.47 -3.73 -9.54
CA LEU A 2 16.90 -3.44 -9.25
C LEU A 2 17.35 -2.00 -9.55
N LYS A 3 16.95 -1.40 -10.67
CA LYS A 3 17.30 0.01 -11.01
C LYS A 3 16.68 1.06 -10.08
N ALA A 4 15.54 0.77 -9.47
CA ALA A 4 14.91 1.66 -8.48
C ALA A 4 15.64 1.57 -7.13
N LEU A 5 15.99 0.35 -6.69
CA LEU A 5 16.77 0.10 -5.47
C LEU A 5 18.22 0.60 -5.58
N HIS A 6 18.79 0.54 -6.79
CA HIS A 6 20.17 0.95 -7.06
C HIS A 6 20.26 1.91 -8.27
N PRO A 7 19.82 3.18 -8.12
CA PRO A 7 19.80 4.15 -9.21
C PRO A 7 21.18 4.43 -9.84
N SER A 8 22.25 4.23 -9.08
CA SER A 8 23.65 4.43 -9.50
C SER A 8 24.26 3.28 -10.31
N TRP A 9 23.63 2.10 -10.37
CA TRP A 9 24.15 0.98 -11.15
C TRP A 9 24.06 1.24 -12.65
N ASP A 10 25.09 0.81 -13.38
CA ASP A 10 25.12 0.83 -14.85
C ASP A 10 24.40 -0.38 -15.45
N ASP A 11 24.20 -0.32 -16.77
CA ASP A 11 23.50 -1.35 -17.55
C ASP A 11 24.10 -2.75 -17.37
N ASN A 12 25.43 -2.85 -17.40
CA ASN A 12 26.13 -4.13 -17.24
C ASN A 12 25.95 -4.72 -15.83
N THR A 13 26.02 -3.88 -14.80
CA THR A 13 25.78 -4.32 -13.41
C THR A 13 24.34 -4.79 -13.24
N LEU A 14 23.36 -4.05 -13.76
CA LEU A 14 21.94 -4.43 -13.73
C LEU A 14 21.70 -5.75 -14.45
N TYR A 15 22.31 -5.95 -15.62
CA TYR A 15 22.18 -7.19 -16.39
C TYR A 15 22.74 -8.39 -15.64
N GLU A 16 23.98 -8.34 -15.14
CA GLU A 16 24.59 -9.49 -14.46
C GLU A 16 23.91 -9.79 -13.11
N GLU A 17 23.44 -8.77 -12.38
CA GLU A 17 22.71 -8.95 -11.12
C GLU A 17 21.29 -9.49 -11.33
N ALA A 18 20.61 -9.13 -12.42
CA ALA A 18 19.35 -9.74 -12.81
C ALA A 18 19.56 -11.18 -13.30
N ARG A 19 20.58 -11.40 -14.13
CA ARG A 19 20.94 -12.73 -14.68
C ARG A 19 21.31 -13.72 -13.57
N ARG A 20 22.06 -13.30 -12.54
CA ARG A 20 22.37 -14.16 -11.38
C ARG A 20 21.09 -14.61 -10.69
N ARG A 21 20.17 -13.68 -10.40
CA ARG A 21 18.88 -13.98 -9.75
C ARG A 21 18.01 -14.92 -10.58
N VAL A 22 17.88 -14.68 -11.88
CA VAL A 22 17.15 -15.58 -12.80
C VAL A 22 17.81 -16.97 -12.83
N GLY A 23 19.14 -17.06 -12.87
CA GLY A 23 19.86 -18.33 -12.78
C GLY A 23 19.60 -19.07 -11.47
N ALA A 24 19.56 -18.35 -10.35
CA ALA A 24 19.28 -18.90 -9.03
C ALA A 24 17.82 -19.38 -8.88
N HIS A 25 16.84 -18.63 -9.38
CA HIS A 25 15.44 -19.10 -9.41
C HIS A 25 15.29 -20.35 -10.28
N ILE A 26 15.94 -20.42 -11.45
CA ILE A 26 15.94 -21.65 -12.28
C ILE A 26 16.54 -22.84 -11.50
N GLN A 27 17.62 -22.62 -10.75
CA GLN A 27 18.19 -23.67 -9.89
C GLN A 27 17.23 -24.06 -8.76
N ALA A 28 16.71 -23.11 -7.98
CA ALA A 28 15.77 -23.38 -6.90
C ALA A 28 14.54 -24.17 -7.40
N ILE A 29 13.86 -23.70 -8.44
CA ILE A 29 12.70 -24.39 -9.04
C ILE A 29 13.04 -25.83 -9.47
N VAL A 30 14.21 -26.03 -10.09
CA VAL A 30 14.64 -27.38 -10.52
C VAL A 30 14.86 -28.31 -9.33
N TYR A 31 15.53 -27.85 -8.28
CA TYR A 31 15.98 -28.70 -7.17
C TYR A 31 14.95 -28.84 -6.03
N GLU A 32 14.11 -27.84 -5.80
CA GLU A 32 13.13 -27.80 -4.70
C GLU A 32 11.71 -28.19 -5.15
N GLU A 33 11.34 -27.99 -6.42
CA GLU A 33 9.99 -28.31 -6.94
C GLU A 33 10.02 -29.42 -8.00
N TRP A 34 10.73 -29.22 -9.11
CA TRP A 34 10.59 -30.08 -10.30
C TRP A 34 11.18 -31.49 -10.14
N LEU A 35 12.38 -31.61 -9.55
CA LEU A 35 12.97 -32.93 -9.24
C LEU A 35 12.11 -33.70 -8.22
N PRO A 36 11.69 -33.10 -7.07
CA PRO A 36 10.75 -33.72 -6.14
C PRO A 36 9.41 -34.14 -6.76
N ALA A 37 8.83 -33.34 -7.67
CA ALA A 37 7.57 -33.67 -8.34
C ALA A 37 7.65 -34.94 -9.21
N MET A 38 8.85 -35.30 -9.71
CA MET A 38 9.11 -36.57 -10.39
C MET A 38 9.54 -37.71 -9.43
N GLY A 39 9.56 -37.46 -8.12
CA GLY A 39 10.00 -38.40 -7.09
C GLY A 39 11.51 -38.50 -6.90
N ILE A 40 12.29 -37.56 -7.45
CA ILE A 40 13.75 -37.53 -7.32
C ILE A 40 14.10 -36.75 -6.04
N SER A 41 14.65 -37.44 -5.05
CA SER A 41 15.16 -36.84 -3.81
C SER A 41 16.68 -36.96 -3.76
N LEU A 42 17.36 -35.82 -3.82
CA LEU A 42 18.82 -35.73 -3.63
C LEU A 42 19.14 -35.54 -2.13
N PRO A 43 20.34 -35.95 -1.66
CA PRO A 43 20.82 -35.61 -0.33
C PRO A 43 20.92 -34.09 -0.13
N ASP A 44 20.75 -33.62 1.11
CA ASP A 44 20.97 -32.22 1.50
C ASP A 44 22.28 -31.65 0.93
N TYR A 45 22.26 -30.39 0.49
CA TYR A 45 23.42 -29.77 -0.13
C TYR A 45 24.57 -29.58 0.89
N ALA A 46 25.72 -30.18 0.60
CA ALA A 46 26.90 -30.17 1.47
C ALA A 46 27.89 -29.02 1.17
N GLY A 47 27.59 -28.18 0.18
CA GLY A 47 28.51 -27.17 -0.37
C GLY A 47 29.28 -27.66 -1.60
N TYR A 48 29.92 -26.72 -2.30
CA TYR A 48 30.63 -26.97 -3.55
C TYR A 48 31.90 -27.84 -3.36
N ASP A 49 32.03 -28.90 -4.15
CA ASP A 49 33.23 -29.75 -4.24
C ASP A 49 33.91 -29.62 -5.61
N ALA A 50 35.11 -29.05 -5.61
CA ALA A 50 35.96 -28.92 -6.80
C ALA A 50 36.51 -30.25 -7.36
N GLY A 51 36.30 -31.38 -6.66
CA GLY A 51 36.60 -32.73 -7.12
C GLY A 51 35.51 -33.36 -8.00
N ILE A 52 34.29 -32.82 -7.96
CA ILE A 52 33.15 -33.30 -8.76
C ILE A 52 33.23 -32.75 -10.19
N ASN A 53 32.78 -33.55 -11.17
CA ASN A 53 32.78 -33.17 -12.58
C ASN A 53 31.34 -32.93 -13.07
N PRO A 54 30.86 -31.67 -13.13
CA PRO A 54 29.49 -31.33 -13.55
C PRO A 54 29.26 -31.47 -15.08
N THR A 55 30.14 -32.17 -15.80
CA THR A 55 29.98 -32.36 -17.26
C THR A 55 28.78 -33.26 -17.55
N ILE A 56 27.88 -32.80 -18.41
CA ILE A 56 26.73 -33.60 -18.86
C ILE A 56 27.19 -34.91 -19.50
N SER A 57 26.72 -36.03 -18.97
CA SER A 57 27.09 -37.37 -19.42
C SER A 57 26.44 -37.74 -20.77
N ASN A 58 27.00 -38.74 -21.43
CA ASN A 58 26.55 -39.14 -22.75
C ASN A 58 25.21 -39.89 -22.66
N GLU A 59 25.09 -40.81 -21.71
CA GLU A 59 23.88 -41.57 -21.39
C GLU A 59 22.74 -40.66 -20.87
N PHE A 60 23.03 -39.61 -20.09
CA PHE A 60 22.03 -38.61 -19.73
C PHE A 60 21.48 -37.89 -20.97
N SER A 61 22.34 -37.27 -21.78
CA SER A 61 21.92 -36.41 -22.91
C SER A 61 21.46 -37.17 -24.18
N ALA A 62 21.96 -38.40 -24.39
CA ALA A 62 21.64 -39.22 -25.54
C ALA A 62 20.57 -40.30 -25.27
N ALA A 63 20.25 -40.58 -23.99
CA ALA A 63 19.22 -41.54 -23.63
C ALA A 63 18.29 -41.05 -22.49
N ALA A 64 18.74 -40.99 -21.23
CA ALA A 64 17.84 -40.85 -20.08
C ALA A 64 16.99 -39.57 -20.09
N PHE A 65 17.61 -38.40 -20.31
CA PHE A 65 16.91 -37.10 -20.33
C PHE A 65 16.06 -36.87 -21.59
N ARG A 66 15.83 -37.92 -22.38
CA ARG A 66 14.87 -37.95 -23.50
C ARG A 66 13.53 -38.58 -23.10
N LEU A 67 13.36 -38.93 -21.82
CA LEU A 67 12.10 -39.43 -21.24
C LEU A 67 10.92 -38.48 -21.52
N GLY A 68 11.15 -37.16 -21.51
CA GLY A 68 10.11 -36.16 -21.75
C GLY A 68 9.39 -36.31 -23.09
N HIS A 69 9.96 -37.01 -24.08
CA HIS A 69 9.32 -37.24 -25.37
C HIS A 69 8.12 -38.21 -25.33
N THR A 70 8.04 -39.14 -24.37
CA THR A 70 6.82 -39.98 -24.19
C THR A 70 5.74 -39.25 -23.39
N LEU A 71 6.11 -38.29 -22.55
CA LEU A 71 5.19 -37.52 -21.70
C LEU A 71 4.37 -36.47 -22.48
N LEU A 72 4.72 -36.20 -23.74
CA LEU A 72 4.07 -35.17 -24.57
C LEU A 72 2.62 -35.50 -24.91
N ASN A 73 1.70 -34.60 -24.56
CA ASN A 73 0.31 -34.65 -25.02
C ASN A 73 0.19 -34.40 -26.53
N SER A 74 -0.86 -34.97 -27.14
CA SER A 74 -1.17 -34.79 -28.57
C SER A 74 -1.70 -33.39 -28.90
N HIS A 75 -2.18 -32.65 -27.89
CA HIS A 75 -2.76 -31.31 -28.00
C HIS A 75 -2.23 -30.44 -26.85
N LEU A 76 -2.00 -29.16 -27.13
CA LEU A 76 -1.82 -28.12 -26.12
C LEU A 76 -3.20 -27.62 -25.71
N HIS A 77 -3.51 -27.79 -24.43
CA HIS A 77 -4.72 -27.27 -23.80
C HIS A 77 -4.54 -25.78 -23.47
N THR A 78 -5.58 -24.96 -23.63
CA THR A 78 -5.54 -23.53 -23.28
C THR A 78 -6.86 -23.07 -22.66
N MET A 79 -6.78 -22.22 -21.63
CA MET A 79 -7.94 -21.73 -20.86
C MET A 79 -7.89 -20.22 -20.57
N ASP A 80 -9.01 -19.60 -20.20
CA ASP A 80 -9.00 -18.28 -19.55
C ASP A 80 -8.89 -18.37 -18.02
N ASN A 81 -8.74 -17.23 -17.34
CA ASN A 81 -8.71 -17.11 -15.88
C ASN A 81 -10.00 -17.59 -15.18
N GLN A 82 -11.06 -17.89 -15.94
CA GLN A 82 -12.31 -18.43 -15.43
C GLN A 82 -12.45 -19.95 -15.70
N GLY A 83 -11.38 -20.62 -16.15
CA GLY A 83 -11.34 -22.05 -16.42
C GLY A 83 -12.06 -22.47 -17.70
N ASN A 84 -12.46 -21.54 -18.58
CA ASN A 84 -13.09 -21.91 -19.84
C ASN A 84 -12.03 -22.29 -20.87
N VAL A 85 -12.16 -23.48 -21.45
CA VAL A 85 -11.29 -23.95 -22.54
C VAL A 85 -11.44 -23.05 -23.77
N LEU A 86 -10.35 -22.39 -24.17
CA LEU A 86 -10.30 -21.51 -25.34
C LEU A 86 -10.00 -22.31 -26.62
N ALA A 87 -8.99 -23.19 -26.57
CA ALA A 87 -8.60 -24.02 -27.70
C ALA A 87 -7.85 -25.30 -27.28
N GLU A 88 -8.01 -26.33 -28.12
CA GLU A 88 -7.22 -27.57 -28.12
C GLU A 88 -6.36 -27.58 -29.38
N ILE A 89 -5.08 -27.23 -29.26
CA ILE A 89 -4.19 -27.03 -30.41
C ILE A 89 -3.36 -28.30 -30.64
N PRO A 90 -3.53 -29.04 -31.76
CA PRO A 90 -2.74 -30.23 -32.02
C PRO A 90 -1.23 -29.92 -32.01
N LEU A 91 -0.43 -30.69 -31.26
CA LEU A 91 0.99 -30.39 -31.01
C LEU A 91 1.79 -30.24 -32.32
N ARG A 92 1.46 -31.05 -33.34
CA ARG A 92 2.05 -30.98 -34.69
C ARG A 92 1.89 -29.61 -35.38
N ASP A 93 0.86 -28.84 -35.00
CA ASP A 93 0.50 -27.55 -35.59
C ASP A 93 1.04 -26.37 -34.75
N ALA A 94 1.54 -26.65 -33.54
CA ALA A 94 2.23 -25.69 -32.66
C ALA A 94 3.74 -25.57 -32.95
N PHE A 95 4.38 -26.58 -33.55
CA PHE A 95 5.82 -26.54 -33.85
C PHE A 95 6.19 -25.36 -34.75
N PHE A 96 7.08 -24.50 -34.25
CA PHE A 96 7.56 -23.29 -34.94
C PHE A 96 6.45 -22.32 -35.38
N ASN A 97 5.38 -22.17 -34.57
CA ASN A 97 4.23 -21.33 -34.88
C ASN A 97 4.06 -20.10 -33.93
N PRO A 98 4.97 -19.09 -33.95
CA PRO A 98 4.85 -17.88 -33.13
C PRO A 98 3.53 -17.07 -33.27
N PRO A 99 2.85 -16.99 -34.43
CA PRO A 99 1.59 -16.25 -34.55
C PRO A 99 0.53 -16.64 -33.52
N VAL A 100 0.43 -17.92 -33.15
CA VAL A 100 -0.51 -18.40 -32.14
C VAL A 100 -0.27 -17.73 -30.77
N LEU A 101 0.99 -17.56 -30.36
CA LEU A 101 1.35 -16.86 -29.13
C LEU A 101 1.12 -15.33 -29.24
N ALA A 102 1.28 -14.77 -30.43
CA ALA A 102 1.04 -13.34 -30.67
C ALA A 102 -0.46 -12.99 -30.66
N ASP A 103 -1.32 -13.92 -31.09
CA ASP A 103 -2.78 -13.75 -31.12
C ASP A 103 -3.45 -14.06 -29.77
N MET A 104 -2.93 -15.03 -28.99
CA MET A 104 -3.55 -15.49 -27.73
C MET A 104 -2.85 -15.01 -26.44
N GLY A 105 -1.60 -14.54 -26.51
CA GLY A 105 -0.77 -14.30 -25.33
C GLY A 105 -0.16 -15.60 -24.76
N LEU A 106 0.46 -15.50 -23.58
CA LEU A 106 1.07 -16.64 -22.87
C LEU A 106 0.14 -17.25 -21.82
N ASP A 107 -0.65 -16.41 -21.16
CA ASP A 107 -1.45 -16.73 -19.98
C ASP A 107 -2.34 -17.97 -20.20
N PRO A 108 -3.06 -18.10 -21.34
CA PRO A 108 -3.88 -19.29 -21.59
C PRO A 108 -3.11 -20.60 -21.68
N PHE A 109 -1.83 -20.55 -22.10
CA PHE A 109 -0.97 -21.73 -22.13
C PHE A 109 -0.49 -22.11 -20.74
N PHE A 110 -0.18 -21.14 -19.87
CA PHE A 110 0.23 -21.45 -18.50
C PHE A 110 -0.91 -22.08 -17.70
N ILE A 111 -2.11 -21.51 -17.75
CA ILE A 111 -3.30 -22.06 -17.09
C ILE A 111 -3.62 -23.46 -17.66
N GLY A 112 -3.60 -23.59 -18.99
CA GLY A 112 -3.87 -24.86 -19.67
C GLY A 112 -2.85 -25.96 -19.36
N MET A 113 -1.55 -25.65 -19.36
CA MET A 113 -0.49 -26.61 -19.00
C MET A 113 -0.54 -27.04 -17.53
N ALA A 114 -1.03 -26.17 -16.64
CA ALA A 114 -1.10 -26.44 -15.21
C ALA A 114 -2.26 -27.40 -14.85
N GLU A 115 -3.37 -27.42 -15.61
CA GLU A 115 -4.41 -28.44 -15.47
C GLU A 115 -4.09 -29.73 -16.25
N GLN A 116 -3.41 -29.63 -17.38
CA GLN A 116 -3.27 -30.76 -18.31
C GLN A 116 -2.29 -31.83 -17.80
N ILE A 117 -2.82 -32.96 -17.33
CA ILE A 117 -2.03 -34.15 -17.00
C ILE A 117 -1.21 -34.60 -18.24
N GLN A 118 0.09 -34.82 -18.05
CA GLN A 118 1.01 -35.35 -19.08
C GLN A 118 0.69 -36.81 -19.47
N GLN A 119 1.21 -37.28 -20.60
CA GLN A 119 1.10 -38.70 -20.95
C GLN A 119 1.90 -39.60 -19.99
N GLU A 120 1.54 -40.88 -19.93
CA GLU A 120 2.30 -41.88 -19.19
C GLU A 120 3.73 -42.02 -19.74
N MET A 121 4.67 -42.32 -18.85
CA MET A 121 6.01 -42.76 -19.21
C MET A 121 5.92 -44.21 -19.70
N ASP A 122 5.99 -44.47 -21.00
CA ASP A 122 6.12 -45.84 -21.52
C ASP A 122 6.80 -45.88 -22.90
N ALA A 123 6.70 -47.02 -23.59
CA ALA A 123 7.25 -47.21 -24.94
C ALA A 123 6.32 -46.77 -26.08
N LYS A 124 5.25 -46.03 -25.80
CA LYS A 124 4.42 -45.35 -26.81
C LYS A 124 4.88 -43.90 -26.96
N MET A 125 4.51 -43.28 -28.07
CA MET A 125 4.67 -41.83 -28.29
C MET A 125 3.50 -41.36 -29.15
N VAL A 126 2.99 -40.16 -28.86
CA VAL A 126 1.90 -39.55 -29.64
C VAL A 126 2.33 -39.35 -31.10
N ASP A 127 1.37 -39.50 -32.02
CA ASP A 127 1.67 -39.53 -33.45
C ASP A 127 2.25 -38.19 -33.96
N GLU A 128 1.97 -37.09 -33.26
CA GLU A 128 2.47 -35.73 -33.50
C GLU A 128 4.01 -35.67 -33.46
N VAL A 129 4.67 -36.49 -32.64
CA VAL A 129 6.14 -36.62 -32.58
C VAL A 129 6.67 -37.93 -33.16
N ARG A 130 5.84 -38.97 -33.30
CA ARG A 130 6.27 -40.27 -33.85
C ARG A 130 6.14 -40.37 -35.37
N ASN A 131 5.20 -39.66 -36.01
CA ASN A 131 5.03 -39.67 -37.47
C ASN A 131 5.04 -38.27 -38.11
N PHE A 132 4.80 -37.21 -37.33
CA PHE A 132 4.62 -35.84 -37.83
C PHE A 132 5.68 -34.86 -37.31
N LEU A 133 6.78 -35.33 -36.72
CA LEU A 133 7.80 -34.44 -36.15
C LEU A 133 8.42 -33.56 -37.25
N PHE A 134 8.37 -32.24 -37.01
CA PHE A 134 8.91 -31.16 -37.82
C PHE A 134 8.39 -31.05 -39.27
N GLY A 135 8.12 -29.81 -39.67
CA GLY A 135 7.58 -29.43 -40.97
C GLY A 135 7.02 -28.01 -40.90
N THR A 136 6.33 -27.57 -41.95
CA THR A 136 5.28 -26.55 -41.77
C THR A 136 4.08 -27.19 -41.04
N PRO A 137 3.22 -26.41 -40.36
CA PRO A 137 2.01 -26.93 -39.72
C PRO A 137 1.21 -27.86 -40.67
N GLY A 138 0.81 -29.03 -40.17
CA GLY A 138 0.15 -30.09 -40.95
C GLY A 138 0.99 -30.82 -42.01
N ALA A 139 2.27 -30.48 -42.25
CA ALA A 139 3.09 -31.09 -43.31
C ALA A 139 3.93 -32.31 -42.84
N GLY A 140 4.49 -32.25 -41.63
CA GLY A 140 5.21 -33.34 -40.95
C GLY A 140 6.39 -33.99 -41.72
N GLY A 141 6.88 -35.12 -41.20
CA GLY A 141 7.75 -36.04 -41.97
C GLY A 141 8.80 -36.84 -41.21
N LEU A 142 9.07 -36.59 -39.92
CA LEU A 142 10.07 -37.32 -39.14
C LEU A 142 9.46 -38.10 -37.95
N ASP A 143 10.24 -39.07 -37.46
CA ASP A 143 9.93 -39.93 -36.32
C ASP A 143 10.95 -39.67 -35.20
N LEU A 144 10.49 -39.09 -34.08
CA LEU A 144 11.34 -38.76 -32.94
C LEU A 144 11.87 -40.02 -32.22
N ALA A 145 11.12 -41.11 -32.18
CA ALA A 145 11.56 -42.37 -31.59
C ALA A 145 12.71 -42.97 -32.41
N ALA A 146 12.57 -43.01 -33.74
CA ALA A 146 13.63 -43.45 -34.64
C ALA A 146 14.88 -42.55 -34.54
N ILE A 147 14.70 -41.23 -34.39
CA ILE A 147 15.79 -40.27 -34.16
C ILE A 147 16.48 -40.53 -32.81
N ASN A 148 15.74 -40.80 -31.73
CA ASN A 148 16.31 -41.08 -30.41
C ASN A 148 17.14 -42.38 -30.42
N ILE A 149 16.60 -43.45 -31.00
CA ILE A 149 17.31 -44.73 -31.17
C ILE A 149 18.60 -44.53 -31.98
N GLN A 150 18.51 -43.87 -33.15
CA GLN A 150 19.70 -43.63 -33.97
C GLN A 150 20.69 -42.66 -33.31
N ARG A 151 20.23 -41.72 -32.49
CA ARG A 151 21.10 -40.81 -31.73
C ARG A 151 21.88 -41.55 -30.65
N GLY A 152 21.25 -42.48 -29.92
CA GLY A 152 21.95 -43.35 -28.97
C GLY A 152 23.07 -44.15 -29.64
N ARG A 153 22.77 -44.75 -30.81
CA ARG A 153 23.73 -45.51 -31.63
C ARG A 153 24.86 -44.64 -32.18
N GLU A 154 24.56 -43.45 -32.73
CA GLU A 154 25.54 -42.48 -33.22
C GLU A 154 26.49 -42.01 -32.10
N ARG A 155 25.92 -41.74 -30.92
CA ARG A 155 26.66 -41.32 -29.72
C ARG A 155 27.42 -42.46 -29.05
N GLY A 156 27.28 -43.70 -29.51
CA GLY A 156 27.94 -44.87 -28.92
C GLY A 156 27.47 -45.19 -27.49
N VAL A 157 26.21 -44.88 -27.15
CA VAL A 157 25.62 -45.29 -25.88
C VAL A 157 25.56 -46.84 -25.86
N PRO A 158 26.04 -47.51 -24.80
CA PRO A 158 26.01 -48.97 -24.74
C PRO A 158 24.57 -49.52 -24.70
N PRO A 159 24.35 -50.78 -25.13
CA PRO A 159 23.08 -51.48 -24.91
C PRO A 159 22.64 -51.48 -23.44
N PHE A 160 21.34 -51.53 -23.19
CA PHE A 160 20.72 -51.29 -21.88
C PHE A 160 21.34 -52.12 -20.72
N ASN A 161 21.53 -53.42 -20.90
CA ASN A 161 22.16 -54.27 -19.87
C ASN A 161 23.64 -53.95 -19.62
N ILE A 162 24.36 -53.42 -20.61
CA ILE A 162 25.75 -52.97 -20.45
C ILE A 162 25.75 -51.61 -19.72
N LEU A 163 24.85 -50.69 -20.09
CA LEU A 163 24.64 -49.43 -19.37
C LEU A 163 24.34 -49.67 -17.88
N ARG A 164 23.43 -50.61 -17.56
CA ARG A 164 23.17 -51.00 -16.16
C ARG A 164 24.43 -51.49 -15.45
N ALA A 165 25.20 -52.39 -16.07
CA ALA A 165 26.45 -52.90 -15.50
C ALA A 165 27.50 -51.80 -15.28
N ASP A 166 27.65 -50.86 -16.22
CA ASP A 166 28.60 -49.74 -16.15
C ASP A 166 28.22 -48.74 -15.03
N LEU A 167 26.92 -48.61 -14.72
CA LEU A 167 26.37 -47.86 -13.58
C LEU A 167 26.38 -48.66 -12.25
N GLY A 168 26.86 -49.91 -12.26
CA GLY A 168 26.89 -50.79 -11.08
C GLY A 168 25.54 -51.42 -10.71
N LEU A 169 24.51 -51.28 -11.55
CA LEU A 169 23.21 -51.92 -11.41
C LEU A 169 23.24 -53.36 -11.96
N SER A 170 22.37 -54.22 -11.45
CA SER A 170 22.29 -55.62 -11.90
C SER A 170 21.68 -55.72 -13.32
N PRO A 171 22.37 -56.29 -14.32
CA PRO A 171 21.76 -56.56 -15.63
C PRO A 171 20.61 -57.55 -15.50
N TYR A 172 19.59 -57.42 -16.36
CA TYR A 172 18.48 -58.37 -16.40
C TYR A 172 18.92 -59.67 -17.08
N GLU A 173 18.67 -60.82 -16.41
CA GLU A 173 19.10 -62.14 -16.90
C GLU A 173 18.34 -62.57 -18.16
N ASP A 174 17.04 -62.28 -18.20
CA ASP A 174 16.15 -62.55 -19.32
C ASP A 174 15.02 -61.50 -19.41
N LEU A 175 14.13 -61.67 -20.40
CA LEU A 175 13.02 -60.75 -20.63
C LEU A 175 11.87 -60.91 -19.62
N GLU A 176 11.75 -62.04 -18.93
CA GLU A 176 10.73 -62.23 -17.89
C GLU A 176 11.07 -61.40 -16.65
N ALA A 177 12.37 -61.31 -16.30
CA ALA A 177 12.84 -60.43 -15.24
C ALA A 177 12.78 -58.93 -15.60
N PHE A 178 12.67 -58.58 -16.89
CA PHE A 178 12.74 -57.20 -17.38
C PHE A 178 11.37 -56.57 -17.66
N CYS A 179 10.41 -57.32 -18.22
CA CYS A 179 9.12 -56.78 -18.64
C CYS A 179 8.02 -57.84 -18.56
N ASP A 180 6.97 -57.57 -17.79
CA ASP A 180 5.84 -58.51 -17.63
C ASP A 180 5.03 -58.70 -18.92
N ASN A 181 4.95 -57.70 -19.79
CA ASN A 181 4.06 -57.71 -20.96
C ASN A 181 4.52 -58.70 -22.05
N PRO A 182 3.78 -59.80 -22.32
CA PRO A 182 4.22 -60.84 -23.25
C PRO A 182 4.26 -60.38 -24.72
N GLN A 183 3.49 -59.35 -25.09
CA GLN A 183 3.54 -58.79 -26.45
C GLN A 183 4.81 -57.98 -26.66
N ILE A 184 5.20 -57.16 -25.67
CA ILE A 184 6.44 -56.40 -25.70
C ILE A 184 7.64 -57.35 -25.70
N LYS A 185 7.64 -58.39 -24.85
CA LYS A 185 8.68 -59.44 -24.86
C LYS A 185 8.87 -60.06 -26.25
N GLN A 186 7.78 -60.42 -26.94
CA GLN A 186 7.88 -60.98 -28.30
C GLN A 186 8.45 -59.96 -29.30
N ILE A 187 8.01 -58.70 -29.25
CA ILE A 187 8.54 -57.63 -30.10
C ILE A 187 10.05 -57.45 -29.87
N LEU A 188 10.50 -57.43 -28.62
CA LEU A 188 11.93 -57.32 -28.29
C LEU A 188 12.75 -58.51 -28.83
N LEU A 189 12.22 -59.74 -28.73
CA LEU A 189 12.85 -60.92 -29.33
C LEU A 189 12.93 -60.82 -30.86
N ASP A 190 11.85 -60.39 -31.52
CA ASP A 190 11.79 -60.31 -32.99
C ASP A 190 12.74 -59.25 -33.57
N TYR A 191 12.95 -58.12 -32.87
CA TYR A 191 13.82 -57.03 -33.34
C TYR A 191 15.27 -57.10 -32.83
N TYR A 192 15.51 -57.48 -31.58
CA TYR A 192 16.84 -57.47 -30.96
C TYR A 192 17.47 -58.86 -30.83
N GLY A 193 16.66 -59.93 -30.83
CA GLY A 193 17.09 -61.34 -30.70
C GLY A 193 17.67 -61.73 -29.33
N ASN A 194 18.15 -60.77 -28.55
CA ASN A 194 18.71 -60.97 -27.21
C ASN A 194 18.54 -59.69 -26.38
N ILE A 195 18.24 -59.83 -25.08
CA ILE A 195 18.08 -58.69 -24.15
C ILE A 195 19.32 -57.78 -24.10
N ASN A 196 20.52 -58.34 -24.26
CA ASN A 196 21.78 -57.58 -24.24
C ASN A 196 22.02 -56.73 -25.50
N ASN A 197 21.13 -56.79 -26.50
CA ASN A 197 21.20 -55.96 -27.71
C ASN A 197 20.24 -54.76 -27.68
N ILE A 198 19.36 -54.64 -26.67
CA ILE A 198 18.36 -53.57 -26.59
C ILE A 198 19.07 -52.21 -26.49
N ASP A 199 18.73 -51.25 -27.36
CA ASP A 199 19.24 -49.88 -27.28
C ASP A 199 18.87 -49.24 -25.94
N ALA A 200 19.80 -48.54 -25.29
CA ALA A 200 19.60 -47.98 -23.94
C ALA A 200 18.27 -47.22 -23.79
N TRP A 201 17.95 -46.30 -24.69
CA TRP A 201 16.70 -45.52 -24.62
C TRP A 201 15.45 -46.40 -24.65
N VAL A 202 15.42 -47.47 -25.45
CA VAL A 202 14.28 -48.41 -25.50
C VAL A 202 14.20 -49.24 -24.22
N GLY A 203 15.35 -49.63 -23.65
CA GLY A 203 15.40 -50.30 -22.36
C GLY A 203 14.87 -49.43 -21.22
N LEU A 204 15.28 -48.16 -21.19
CA LEU A 204 14.87 -47.17 -20.19
C LEU A 204 13.36 -46.84 -20.22
N LEU A 205 12.70 -46.93 -21.39
CA LEU A 205 11.23 -46.76 -21.51
C LEU A 205 10.43 -48.01 -21.12
N LEU A 206 11.08 -49.17 -20.99
CA LEU A 206 10.44 -50.47 -20.76
C LEU A 206 10.79 -51.11 -19.41
N GLU A 207 11.74 -50.52 -18.70
CA GLU A 207 12.09 -50.87 -17.32
C GLU A 207 10.90 -50.62 -16.39
N GLU A 208 10.57 -51.60 -15.55
CA GLU A 208 9.47 -51.47 -14.58
C GLU A 208 9.68 -50.25 -13.67
N HIS A 209 8.63 -49.45 -13.49
CA HIS A 209 8.71 -48.23 -12.70
C HIS A 209 8.95 -48.55 -11.22
N MET A 210 9.76 -47.73 -10.56
CA MET A 210 9.89 -47.83 -9.10
C MET A 210 8.53 -47.53 -8.44
N PRO A 211 8.17 -48.17 -7.32
CA PRO A 211 6.85 -48.00 -6.70
C PRO A 211 6.52 -46.54 -6.38
N GLY A 212 5.48 -46.01 -7.04
CA GLY A 212 5.05 -44.60 -6.90
C GLY A 212 5.87 -43.58 -7.69
N MET A 213 6.79 -44.00 -8.55
CA MET A 213 7.66 -43.14 -9.35
C MET A 213 7.29 -43.16 -10.84
N LEU A 214 7.75 -42.14 -11.56
CA LEU A 214 7.49 -41.98 -12.99
C LEU A 214 8.27 -42.98 -13.88
N PHE A 215 9.37 -43.57 -13.39
CA PHE A 215 10.30 -44.38 -14.18
C PHE A 215 11.05 -45.44 -13.34
N GLY A 216 11.79 -46.31 -14.03
CA GLY A 216 12.58 -47.39 -13.42
C GLY A 216 13.93 -46.99 -12.82
N GLU A 217 14.59 -47.98 -12.22
CA GLU A 217 15.84 -47.84 -11.44
C GLU A 217 16.96 -47.16 -12.24
N THR A 218 17.15 -47.52 -13.52
CA THR A 218 18.26 -46.98 -14.32
C THR A 218 18.10 -45.49 -14.63
N ILE A 219 16.88 -45.02 -14.91
CA ILE A 219 16.62 -43.58 -15.07
C ILE A 219 16.86 -42.86 -13.75
N MET A 220 16.29 -43.36 -12.64
CA MET A 220 16.46 -42.76 -11.31
C MET A 220 17.94 -42.58 -10.96
N HIS A 221 18.76 -43.61 -11.17
CA HIS A 221 20.20 -43.56 -10.93
C HIS A 221 20.90 -42.49 -11.78
N ILE A 222 20.64 -42.45 -13.11
CA ILE A 222 21.28 -41.49 -14.02
C ILE A 222 20.88 -40.05 -13.68
N LEU A 223 19.61 -39.80 -13.36
CA LEU A 223 19.13 -38.46 -13.01
C LEU A 223 19.68 -38.00 -11.65
N MET A 224 19.64 -38.86 -10.62
CA MET A 224 20.20 -38.53 -9.31
C MET A 224 21.70 -38.22 -9.38
N GLN A 225 22.47 -39.03 -10.11
CA GLN A 225 23.90 -38.79 -10.31
C GLN A 225 24.13 -37.48 -11.08
N GLN A 226 23.46 -37.27 -12.22
CA GLN A 226 23.72 -36.08 -13.03
C GLN A 226 23.33 -34.77 -12.34
N PHE A 227 22.16 -34.71 -11.68
CA PHE A 227 21.73 -33.51 -10.99
C PHE A 227 22.51 -33.29 -9.68
N GLY A 228 22.94 -34.35 -8.99
CA GLY A 228 23.91 -34.25 -7.91
C GLY A 228 25.23 -33.64 -8.38
N ASP A 229 25.83 -34.18 -9.45
CA ASP A 229 27.10 -33.69 -10.01
C ASP A 229 27.00 -32.24 -10.51
N LEU A 230 25.86 -31.85 -11.11
CA LEU A 230 25.60 -30.48 -11.55
C LEU A 230 25.49 -29.49 -10.39
N ARG A 231 24.87 -29.90 -9.27
CA ARG A 231 24.73 -29.07 -8.07
C ARG A 231 26.05 -28.94 -7.34
N ASP A 232 26.61 -30.08 -6.95
CA ASP A 232 27.74 -30.15 -6.03
C ASP A 232 29.05 -29.75 -6.75
N GLY A 233 29.09 -29.86 -8.08
CA GLY A 233 30.19 -29.40 -8.94
C GLY A 233 30.07 -27.95 -9.46
N ASP A 234 28.97 -27.23 -9.23
CA ASP A 234 28.83 -25.82 -9.66
C ASP A 234 29.24 -24.83 -8.57
N ARG A 235 30.35 -24.12 -8.83
CA ARG A 235 30.85 -23.04 -7.96
C ARG A 235 29.87 -21.87 -7.82
N TYR A 236 28.93 -21.72 -8.74
CA TYR A 236 27.87 -20.71 -8.74
C TYR A 236 26.48 -21.29 -8.48
N PHE A 237 26.37 -22.51 -7.94
CA PHE A 237 25.09 -22.99 -7.40
C PHE A 237 24.59 -22.01 -6.32
N TYR A 238 23.32 -21.62 -6.37
CA TYR A 238 22.82 -20.45 -5.66
C TYR A 238 23.00 -20.49 -4.13
N GLU A 239 22.91 -21.67 -3.50
CA GLU A 239 23.17 -21.84 -2.07
C GLU A 239 24.65 -21.65 -1.69
N ASN A 240 25.55 -21.56 -2.68
CA ASN A 240 26.99 -21.34 -2.52
C ASN A 240 27.49 -20.02 -3.16
N ASP A 241 26.68 -19.31 -3.96
CA ASP A 241 27.11 -18.06 -4.60
C ASP A 241 27.32 -16.95 -3.52
N PRO A 242 28.58 -16.51 -3.28
CA PRO A 242 28.91 -15.57 -2.21
C PRO A 242 28.52 -14.12 -2.53
N TYR A 243 27.93 -13.86 -3.71
CA TYR A 243 27.47 -12.54 -4.11
C TYR A 243 25.99 -12.28 -3.76
N PHE A 244 25.26 -13.27 -3.22
CA PHE A 244 23.95 -13.03 -2.63
C PHE A 244 24.07 -12.37 -1.23
N PRO A 245 23.33 -11.27 -0.96
CA PRO A 245 23.18 -10.70 0.38
C PRO A 245 22.60 -11.71 1.39
N ASN A 246 22.92 -11.50 2.67
CA ASN A 246 22.33 -12.28 3.77
C ASN A 246 20.81 -12.23 3.71
N GLY A 247 20.16 -13.40 3.65
CA GLY A 247 18.70 -13.55 3.59
C GLY A 247 18.14 -13.76 2.19
N GLU A 248 18.81 -13.31 1.12
CA GLU A 248 18.25 -13.40 -0.24
C GLU A 248 18.09 -14.86 -0.71
N ILE A 249 18.98 -15.76 -0.28
CA ILE A 249 18.87 -17.21 -0.57
C ILE A 249 17.58 -17.82 -0.01
N ALA A 250 17.09 -17.36 1.15
CA ALA A 250 15.83 -17.86 1.72
C ALA A 250 14.65 -17.48 0.82
N THR A 251 14.56 -16.20 0.44
CA THR A 251 13.55 -15.69 -0.50
C THR A 251 13.63 -16.36 -1.87
N ILE A 252 14.82 -16.76 -2.33
CA ILE A 252 14.99 -17.54 -3.57
C ILE A 252 14.42 -18.95 -3.43
N LYS A 253 14.63 -19.64 -2.29
CA LYS A 253 14.04 -20.97 -2.01
C LYS A 253 12.54 -20.92 -1.76
N GLU A 254 12.02 -19.80 -1.25
CA GLU A 254 10.60 -19.55 -1.03
C GLU A 254 9.85 -19.12 -2.31
N THR A 255 10.56 -18.68 -3.36
CA THR A 255 9.94 -18.29 -4.64
C THR A 255 9.73 -19.51 -5.53
N THR A 256 8.46 -19.89 -5.71
CA THR A 256 8.01 -21.03 -6.52
C THR A 256 7.97 -20.74 -8.03
N PHE A 257 7.75 -21.75 -8.86
CA PHE A 257 7.47 -21.51 -10.28
C PHE A 257 6.10 -20.85 -10.51
N ARG A 258 5.11 -21.10 -9.64
CA ARG A 258 3.83 -20.36 -9.58
C ARG A 258 4.07 -18.86 -9.48
N ASP A 259 4.88 -18.44 -8.50
CA ASP A 259 5.24 -17.04 -8.29
C ASP A 259 5.86 -16.39 -9.54
N ILE A 260 6.77 -17.10 -10.20
CA ILE A 260 7.43 -16.59 -11.42
C ILE A 260 6.43 -16.42 -12.56
N ILE A 261 5.47 -17.33 -12.72
CA ILE A 261 4.42 -17.21 -13.75
C ILE A 261 3.52 -16.02 -13.44
N MET A 262 2.93 -15.96 -12.25
CA MET A 262 1.96 -14.91 -11.89
C MET A 262 2.60 -13.51 -11.87
N ARG A 263 3.85 -13.35 -11.41
CA ARG A 263 4.57 -12.06 -11.45
C ARG A 263 4.90 -11.55 -12.88
N ASN A 264 4.71 -12.36 -13.92
CA ASN A 264 5.08 -12.03 -15.30
C ASN A 264 3.94 -12.24 -16.33
N THR A 265 2.71 -12.51 -15.87
CA THR A 265 1.53 -12.78 -16.71
C THR A 265 0.28 -12.12 -16.11
N GLY A 266 -0.85 -12.14 -16.80
CA GLY A 266 -2.17 -11.80 -16.25
C GLY A 266 -2.92 -12.99 -15.65
N VAL A 267 -2.22 -14.06 -15.24
CA VAL A 267 -2.85 -15.23 -14.60
C VAL A 267 -3.31 -14.84 -13.19
N GLU A 268 -4.63 -14.88 -12.97
CA GLU A 268 -5.27 -14.49 -11.70
C GLU A 268 -5.19 -15.58 -10.61
N ILE A 269 -5.09 -16.84 -11.03
CA ILE A 269 -5.34 -18.03 -10.20
C ILE A 269 -4.49 -19.19 -10.74
N MET A 270 -3.76 -19.86 -9.84
CA MET A 270 -2.88 -20.98 -10.20
C MET A 270 -2.53 -21.79 -8.94
N GLN A 271 -2.35 -23.11 -9.05
CA GLN A 271 -2.02 -23.95 -7.91
C GLN A 271 -0.57 -23.78 -7.43
N GLU A 272 -0.32 -23.98 -6.13
CA GLU A 272 1.00 -23.75 -5.50
C GLU A 272 2.14 -24.61 -6.10
N ASN A 273 1.87 -25.89 -6.39
CA ASN A 273 2.80 -26.73 -7.16
C ASN A 273 2.28 -26.90 -8.59
N VAL A 274 2.77 -26.08 -9.51
CA VAL A 274 2.40 -26.13 -10.94
C VAL A 274 2.90 -27.39 -11.67
N PHE A 275 3.72 -28.23 -11.03
CA PHE A 275 4.08 -29.55 -11.54
C PHE A 275 3.10 -30.66 -11.12
N GLU A 276 2.14 -30.37 -10.23
CA GLU A 276 1.01 -31.23 -9.90
C GLU A 276 -0.26 -30.72 -10.58
N ALA A 277 -0.75 -31.49 -11.55
CA ALA A 277 -1.91 -31.12 -12.34
C ALA A 277 -3.21 -31.25 -11.53
N ILE A 278 -3.95 -30.14 -11.39
CA ILE A 278 -5.28 -30.11 -10.76
C ILE A 278 -6.30 -29.38 -11.66
N PRO A 279 -7.59 -29.73 -11.62
CA PRO A 279 -8.62 -28.98 -12.35
C PRO A 279 -8.71 -27.54 -11.89
N HIS A 280 -8.94 -26.60 -12.81
CA HIS A 280 -9.02 -25.16 -12.52
C HIS A 280 -10.06 -24.84 -11.42
N ASP A 281 -11.27 -25.42 -11.54
CA ASP A 281 -12.36 -25.33 -10.55
C ASP A 281 -11.98 -25.88 -9.15
N SER A 282 -10.87 -26.62 -9.04
CA SER A 282 -10.37 -27.19 -7.77
C SER A 282 -9.22 -26.38 -7.17
N ILE A 283 -8.65 -25.39 -7.86
CA ILE A 283 -7.61 -24.51 -7.31
C ILE A 283 -8.18 -23.72 -6.11
N CYS A 284 -9.41 -23.23 -6.25
CA CYS A 284 -10.08 -22.42 -5.23
C CYS A 284 -11.48 -22.95 -4.94
N MET A 285 -11.55 -23.91 -4.01
CA MET A 285 -12.83 -24.46 -3.57
C MET A 285 -13.63 -23.44 -2.75
N ALA A 286 -14.96 -23.61 -2.68
CA ALA A 286 -15.84 -22.76 -1.88
C ALA A 286 -15.56 -22.82 -0.35
N ASP A 287 -14.86 -23.87 0.08
CA ASP A 287 -14.28 -24.06 1.43
C ASP A 287 -12.73 -23.96 1.38
N GLY A 288 -12.20 -23.11 0.49
CA GLY A 288 -10.76 -22.94 0.24
C GLY A 288 -9.97 -22.49 1.47
N PRO A 289 -8.63 -22.62 1.43
CA PRO A 289 -7.79 -22.24 2.57
C PRO A 289 -8.05 -20.79 2.98
N LEU A 290 -8.10 -20.59 4.29
CA LEU A 290 -8.13 -19.26 4.87
C LEU A 290 -6.73 -18.64 4.72
N THR A 291 -6.69 -17.38 4.32
CA THR A 291 -5.49 -16.55 4.23
C THR A 291 -5.76 -15.22 4.95
N ASP A 292 -4.69 -14.46 5.23
CA ASP A 292 -4.78 -13.22 5.99
C ASP A 292 -4.51 -12.02 5.08
N ILE A 293 -5.44 -11.06 5.01
CA ILE A 293 -5.19 -9.80 4.28
C ILE A 293 -4.47 -8.86 5.23
N ASN A 294 -3.27 -8.42 4.86
CA ASN A 294 -2.43 -7.57 5.70
C ASN A 294 -2.20 -6.19 5.08
N GLY A 295 -1.74 -5.24 5.88
CA GLY A 295 -1.54 -3.88 5.37
C GLY A 295 -1.09 -2.87 6.42
N ALA A 296 -1.00 -1.61 6.02
CA ALA A 296 -0.63 -0.51 6.92
C ALA A 296 -1.24 0.84 6.53
N ILE A 297 -1.52 1.67 7.52
CA ILE A 297 -2.13 3.00 7.36
C ILE A 297 -1.24 4.07 7.99
N GLN A 298 -0.84 5.06 7.19
CA GLN A 298 0.01 6.18 7.59
C GLN A 298 -0.59 7.52 7.14
N THR A 299 -0.26 8.62 7.81
CA THR A 299 -0.57 9.96 7.32
C THR A 299 0.25 10.27 6.06
N TRP A 300 -0.17 11.29 5.30
CA TRP A 300 0.64 11.85 4.21
C TRP A 300 1.97 12.49 4.67
N THR A 301 2.17 12.65 5.99
CA THR A 301 3.45 13.04 6.63
C THR A 301 4.29 11.84 7.09
N GLY A 302 3.83 10.60 6.90
CA GLY A 302 4.54 9.37 7.27
C GLY A 302 4.39 8.94 8.73
N LEU A 303 3.38 9.43 9.45
CA LEU A 303 3.07 9.01 10.82
C LEU A 303 2.10 7.82 10.80
N ASN A 304 2.39 6.78 11.58
CA ASN A 304 1.51 5.62 11.71
C ASN A 304 0.16 6.00 12.34
N VAL A 305 -0.95 5.45 11.83
CA VAL A 305 -2.30 5.79 12.32
C VAL A 305 -2.94 4.59 13.02
N PRO A 306 -2.88 4.50 14.36
CA PRO A 306 -3.51 3.41 15.11
C PRO A 306 -5.03 3.63 15.24
N ASN A 307 -5.75 2.59 15.65
CA ASN A 307 -7.18 2.63 15.94
C ASN A 307 -8.07 3.04 14.73
N VAL A 308 -7.62 2.76 13.50
CA VAL A 308 -8.47 2.78 12.30
C VAL A 308 -9.18 1.44 12.21
N ASN A 309 -10.50 1.43 12.04
CA ASN A 309 -11.23 0.19 11.77
C ASN A 309 -11.17 -0.13 10.27
N ILE A 310 -10.85 -1.36 9.91
CA ILE A 310 -10.83 -1.84 8.52
C ILE A 310 -11.92 -2.90 8.40
N THR A 311 -12.80 -2.72 7.42
CA THR A 311 -13.84 -3.70 7.08
C THR A 311 -13.56 -4.24 5.68
N ALA A 312 -13.24 -5.53 5.57
CA ALA A 312 -13.21 -6.24 4.30
C ALA A 312 -14.57 -6.90 4.07
N THR A 313 -15.29 -6.50 3.03
CA THR A 313 -16.58 -7.09 2.65
C THR A 313 -16.42 -7.93 1.39
N HIS A 314 -16.74 -9.22 1.47
CA HIS A 314 -16.68 -10.14 0.36
C HIS A 314 -17.74 -9.79 -0.69
N VAL A 315 -17.31 -9.58 -1.94
CA VAL A 315 -18.11 -8.97 -3.01
C VAL A 315 -19.36 -9.80 -3.35
N ASN A 316 -19.27 -11.13 -3.30
CA ASN A 316 -20.33 -12.03 -3.79
C ASN A 316 -21.40 -12.42 -2.75
N ASP A 317 -21.06 -12.50 -1.46
CA ASP A 317 -22.00 -12.90 -0.39
C ASP A 317 -22.24 -11.83 0.69
N SER A 318 -21.55 -10.68 0.61
CA SER A 318 -21.64 -9.57 1.57
C SER A 318 -21.27 -9.95 3.01
N THR A 319 -20.58 -11.06 3.25
CA THR A 319 -19.96 -11.34 4.54
C THR A 319 -18.79 -10.38 4.78
N SER A 320 -18.54 -10.00 6.03
CA SER A 320 -17.50 -9.04 6.36
C SER A 320 -16.59 -9.51 7.49
N ILE A 321 -15.30 -9.22 7.32
CA ILE A 321 -14.23 -9.42 8.30
C ILE A 321 -13.80 -8.01 8.74
N THR A 322 -13.54 -7.83 10.04
CA THR A 322 -13.17 -6.53 10.59
C THR A 322 -11.97 -6.62 11.51
N THR A 323 -11.04 -5.69 11.38
CA THR A 323 -9.87 -5.53 12.26
C THR A 323 -9.64 -4.06 12.59
N THR A 324 -8.65 -3.77 13.42
CA THR A 324 -8.27 -2.41 13.81
C THR A 324 -6.75 -2.24 13.73
N THR A 325 -6.24 -1.11 13.24
CA THR A 325 -4.78 -0.89 13.17
C THR A 325 -4.11 -0.86 14.55
N LEU A 326 -2.94 -1.49 14.63
CA LEU A 326 -2.03 -1.50 15.78
C LEU A 326 -1.31 -0.15 15.95
N SER A 327 -0.50 -0.01 17.00
CA SER A 327 0.29 1.20 17.29
C SER A 327 1.26 1.59 16.17
N ASP A 328 1.75 0.62 15.39
CA ASP A 328 2.60 0.85 14.23
C ASP A 328 1.81 1.09 12.93
N GLY A 329 0.49 1.25 13.01
CA GLY A 329 -0.39 1.49 11.86
C GLY A 329 -0.67 0.25 11.01
N THR A 330 -0.09 -0.92 11.35
CA THR A 330 -0.34 -2.18 10.62
C THR A 330 -1.70 -2.78 10.97
N PHE A 331 -2.25 -3.58 10.06
CA PHE A 331 -3.45 -4.38 10.31
C PHE A 331 -3.33 -5.79 9.72
N LEU A 332 -4.10 -6.71 10.29
CA LEU A 332 -4.26 -8.09 9.82
C LEU A 332 -5.75 -8.45 9.87
N LEU A 333 -6.31 -8.87 8.75
CA LEU A 333 -7.64 -9.44 8.60
C LEU A 333 -7.49 -10.96 8.46
N GLU A 334 -7.60 -11.65 9.58
CA GLU A 334 -7.57 -13.11 9.64
C GLU A 334 -8.83 -13.73 8.99
N GLU A 335 -8.72 -14.98 8.54
CA GLU A 335 -9.86 -15.77 8.02
C GLU A 335 -10.50 -15.26 6.70
N ALA A 336 -9.75 -14.57 5.84
CA ALA A 336 -10.20 -14.27 4.48
C ALA A 336 -10.20 -15.54 3.60
N LYS A 337 -11.19 -15.68 2.72
CA LYS A 337 -11.24 -16.79 1.75
C LYS A 337 -10.22 -16.52 0.64
N SER A 338 -9.32 -17.48 0.39
CA SER A 338 -8.43 -17.42 -0.77
C SER A 338 -9.24 -17.41 -2.08
N CYS A 339 -8.71 -16.70 -3.07
CA CYS A 339 -9.25 -16.45 -4.41
C CYS A 339 -10.64 -15.78 -4.42
N ALA A 340 -10.96 -15.06 -3.35
CA ALA A 340 -12.21 -14.34 -3.22
C ALA A 340 -11.96 -12.83 -3.27
N HIS A 341 -12.91 -12.10 -3.83
CA HIS A 341 -12.81 -10.65 -3.96
C HIS A 341 -13.40 -9.95 -2.74
N TYR A 342 -12.64 -9.00 -2.19
CA TYR A 342 -13.04 -8.18 -1.05
C TYR A 342 -12.95 -6.70 -1.39
N SER A 343 -13.93 -5.92 -0.90
CA SER A 343 -13.79 -4.47 -0.81
C SER A 343 -13.33 -4.10 0.60
N LEU A 344 -12.18 -3.41 0.70
CA LEU A 344 -11.58 -3.02 1.98
C LEU A 344 -11.79 -1.54 2.25
N ARG A 345 -12.57 -1.24 3.30
CA ARG A 345 -12.94 0.12 3.70
C ARG A 345 -12.35 0.48 5.07
N PRO A 346 -11.33 1.35 5.13
CA PRO A 346 -10.88 1.95 6.39
C PRO A 346 -11.88 3.01 6.88
N ALA A 347 -11.99 3.18 8.21
CA ALA A 347 -12.82 4.19 8.86
C ALA A 347 -12.25 4.58 10.24
N LYS A 348 -12.14 5.88 10.52
CA LYS A 348 -11.77 6.43 11.83
C LYS A 348 -12.48 7.77 12.03
N ASP A 349 -13.26 7.89 13.09
CA ASP A 349 -13.95 9.13 13.45
C ASP A 349 -13.71 9.51 14.93
N GLY A 350 -13.84 10.80 15.23
CA GLY A 350 -13.61 11.39 16.55
C GLY A 350 -12.30 12.20 16.67
N ASN A 351 -12.13 12.85 17.81
CA ASN A 351 -11.04 13.81 18.08
C ASN A 351 -10.83 14.86 16.96
N TYR A 352 -11.92 15.48 16.52
CA TYR A 352 -11.94 16.45 15.41
C TYR A 352 -10.95 17.61 15.58
N MET A 353 -10.70 18.06 16.81
CA MET A 353 -9.78 19.17 17.15
C MET A 353 -8.29 18.79 17.13
N ASN A 354 -7.92 17.54 16.84
CA ASN A 354 -6.52 17.14 16.75
C ASN A 354 -5.83 17.78 15.53
N GLY A 355 -4.68 18.43 15.71
CA GLY A 355 -3.99 19.26 14.71
C GLY A 355 -4.67 20.61 14.46
N VAL A 356 -5.99 20.59 14.28
CA VAL A 356 -6.82 21.73 13.84
C VAL A 356 -6.66 22.98 14.72
N SER A 357 -6.28 24.08 14.07
CA SER A 357 -6.04 25.38 14.70
C SER A 357 -6.46 26.54 13.80
N THR A 358 -6.35 27.76 14.32
CA THR A 358 -6.54 28.97 13.50
C THR A 358 -5.40 29.16 12.47
N PHE A 359 -4.30 28.41 12.57
CA PHE A 359 -3.27 28.38 11.53
C PHE A 359 -3.80 27.77 10.23
N ASP A 360 -4.58 26.70 10.32
CA ASP A 360 -5.22 26.05 9.18
C ASP A 360 -6.15 27.03 8.45
N LEU A 361 -6.90 27.85 9.19
CA LEU A 361 -7.71 28.94 8.62
C LEU A 361 -6.86 29.98 7.86
N VAL A 362 -5.63 30.27 8.31
CA VAL A 362 -4.69 31.15 7.59
C VAL A 362 -4.22 30.49 6.30
N LEU A 363 -3.81 29.22 6.34
CA LEU A 363 -3.32 28.48 5.17
C LEU A 363 -4.42 28.29 4.11
N ILE A 364 -5.61 27.85 4.52
CA ILE A 364 -6.80 27.76 3.64
C ILE A 364 -7.14 29.12 3.05
N SER A 365 -7.05 30.21 3.83
CA SER A 365 -7.29 31.57 3.32
C SER A 365 -6.22 32.02 2.33
N ARG A 366 -4.94 31.66 2.50
CA ARG A 366 -3.87 32.00 1.53
C ARG A 366 -4.04 31.24 0.22
N HIS A 367 -4.54 30.00 0.27
CA HIS A 367 -4.86 29.20 -0.91
C HIS A 367 -6.05 29.79 -1.70
N ILE A 368 -7.16 30.11 -1.03
CA ILE A 368 -8.35 30.75 -1.67
C ILE A 368 -8.00 32.10 -2.31
N LEU A 369 -7.01 32.81 -1.77
CA LEU A 369 -6.54 34.11 -2.28
C LEU A 369 -5.41 34.01 -3.32
N GLU A 370 -5.00 32.80 -3.70
CA GLU A 370 -3.88 32.52 -4.62
C GLU A 370 -2.53 33.16 -4.17
N ILE A 371 -2.36 33.41 -2.87
CA ILE A 371 -1.13 34.00 -2.29
C ILE A 371 -0.08 32.92 -2.06
N GLU A 372 -0.51 31.81 -1.45
CA GLU A 372 0.32 30.64 -1.15
C GLU A 372 -0.60 29.40 -1.23
N PRO A 373 -0.73 28.80 -2.43
CA PRO A 373 -1.58 27.62 -2.62
C PRO A 373 -1.08 26.41 -1.82
N LEU A 374 -2.02 25.60 -1.32
CA LEU A 374 -1.72 24.26 -0.84
C LEU A 374 -1.10 23.42 -1.97
N ASP A 375 0.00 22.75 -1.68
CA ASP A 375 0.95 22.14 -2.63
C ASP A 375 0.83 20.61 -2.74
N SER A 376 -0.29 20.04 -2.28
CA SER A 376 -0.54 18.60 -2.27
C SER A 376 -2.03 18.28 -2.22
N SER A 377 -2.46 17.25 -2.95
CA SER A 377 -3.82 16.69 -2.94
C SER A 377 -4.34 16.50 -1.52
N TYR A 378 -3.52 15.91 -0.65
CA TYR A 378 -3.92 15.57 0.72
C TYR A 378 -4.24 16.81 1.56
N LYS A 379 -3.55 17.93 1.34
CA LYS A 379 -3.83 19.21 2.01
C LYS A 379 -5.12 19.84 1.49
N ILE A 380 -5.36 19.77 0.19
CA ILE A 380 -6.58 20.29 -0.46
C ILE A 380 -7.80 19.46 -0.02
N ILE A 381 -7.67 18.13 0.09
CA ILE A 381 -8.68 17.25 0.66
C ILE A 381 -8.92 17.59 2.13
N ALA A 382 -7.87 17.72 2.96
CA ALA A 382 -8.01 18.12 4.36
C ALA A 382 -8.71 19.48 4.55
N ALA A 383 -8.54 20.42 3.61
CA ALA A 383 -9.16 21.75 3.64
C ALA A 383 -10.66 21.75 3.35
N ASN A 384 -11.18 20.75 2.61
CA ASN A 384 -12.59 20.61 2.26
C ASN A 384 -13.34 19.90 3.39
N VAL A 385 -13.75 20.67 4.40
CA VAL A 385 -14.36 20.13 5.64
C VAL A 385 -15.88 20.05 5.58
N ASN A 386 -16.50 20.65 4.56
CA ASN A 386 -17.93 20.56 4.31
C ASN A 386 -18.31 19.46 3.28
N ASN A 387 -17.32 18.87 2.61
CA ASN A 387 -17.43 17.84 1.58
C ASN A 387 -18.29 18.28 0.36
N ASP A 388 -18.02 19.47 -0.20
CA ASP A 388 -18.69 20.04 -1.39
C ASP A 388 -17.83 20.09 -2.68
N ASP A 389 -16.76 19.28 -2.67
CA ASP A 389 -15.73 19.13 -3.71
C ASP A 389 -14.96 20.42 -4.03
N LYS A 390 -14.93 21.40 -3.11
CA LYS A 390 -14.21 22.68 -3.26
C LYS A 390 -13.57 23.12 -1.95
N VAL A 391 -12.56 23.98 -2.05
CA VAL A 391 -12.00 24.71 -0.90
C VAL A 391 -12.47 26.15 -0.97
N SER A 392 -13.21 26.59 0.03
CA SER A 392 -13.98 27.83 0.00
C SER A 392 -13.99 28.58 1.33
N THR A 393 -14.60 29.77 1.34
CA THR A 393 -14.84 30.50 2.59
C THR A 393 -15.84 29.81 3.52
N PHE A 394 -16.60 28.82 3.06
CA PHE A 394 -17.51 28.05 3.92
C PHE A 394 -16.74 27.07 4.82
N ASP A 395 -15.69 26.45 4.29
CA ASP A 395 -14.77 25.59 5.06
C ASP A 395 -14.13 26.36 6.22
N ILE A 396 -13.66 27.58 5.94
CA ILE A 396 -13.15 28.51 6.95
C ILE A 396 -14.20 28.85 8.02
N VAL A 397 -15.50 28.86 7.68
CA VAL A 397 -16.58 29.12 8.65
C VAL A 397 -16.83 27.90 9.52
N ASP A 398 -16.95 26.71 8.93
CA ASP A 398 -17.26 25.48 9.68
C ASP A 398 -16.07 25.01 10.53
N LEU A 399 -14.85 25.10 10.01
CA LEU A 399 -13.64 24.81 10.77
C LEU A 399 -13.45 25.80 11.95
N ARG A 400 -13.83 27.07 11.78
CA ARG A 400 -13.80 28.04 12.90
C ARG A 400 -14.85 27.74 13.96
N LYS A 401 -16.04 27.24 13.61
CA LYS A 401 -17.03 26.79 14.61
C LYS A 401 -16.49 25.64 15.44
N LEU A 402 -15.76 24.71 14.82
CA LEU A 402 -15.09 23.61 15.49
C LEU A 402 -14.02 24.12 16.48
N ILE A 403 -13.10 24.99 16.01
CA ILE A 403 -12.05 25.63 16.84
C ILE A 403 -12.64 26.39 18.04
N LEU A 404 -13.80 27.04 17.85
CA LEU A 404 -14.50 27.78 18.90
C LEU A 404 -15.45 26.90 19.75
N PHE A 405 -15.46 25.57 19.58
CA PHE A 405 -16.37 24.64 20.27
C PHE A 405 -17.85 25.06 20.17
N VAL A 406 -18.22 25.72 19.06
CA VAL A 406 -19.62 25.99 18.69
C VAL A 406 -20.23 24.68 18.18
N ASP A 407 -19.49 24.01 17.30
CA ASP A 407 -19.74 22.63 16.88
C ASP A 407 -18.63 21.73 17.46
N THR A 408 -18.92 20.44 17.65
CA THR A 408 -17.97 19.45 18.24
C THR A 408 -17.56 18.35 17.26
N ALA A 409 -18.10 18.39 16.04
CA ALA A 409 -17.86 17.48 14.93
C ALA A 409 -18.15 18.21 13.61
N LEU A 410 -17.65 17.71 12.49
CA LEU A 410 -18.03 18.18 11.16
C LEU A 410 -19.34 17.50 10.73
N ALA A 411 -20.11 18.13 9.84
CA ALA A 411 -21.48 17.69 9.54
C ALA A 411 -21.57 16.62 8.43
N ASN A 412 -20.63 16.63 7.49
CA ASN A 412 -20.71 15.89 6.22
C ASN A 412 -19.48 15.00 5.96
N VAL A 413 -18.52 14.95 6.89
CA VAL A 413 -17.27 14.20 6.76
C VAL A 413 -16.81 13.72 8.14
N ASP A 414 -16.32 12.47 8.20
CA ASP A 414 -15.67 11.93 9.39
C ASP A 414 -14.37 12.69 9.69
N SER A 415 -13.83 12.56 10.90
CA SER A 415 -12.61 13.30 11.27
C SER A 415 -11.35 12.88 10.48
N TRP A 416 -11.36 11.69 9.85
CA TRP A 416 -10.34 11.19 8.92
C TRP A 416 -10.96 10.68 7.62
N ARG A 417 -10.32 10.99 6.48
CA ARG A 417 -10.51 10.32 5.19
C ARG A 417 -9.30 9.46 4.85
N PHE A 418 -9.44 8.59 3.86
CA PHE A 418 -8.39 7.66 3.42
C PHE A 418 -8.27 7.68 1.90
N VAL A 419 -7.11 7.31 1.38
CA VAL A 419 -6.85 7.09 -0.04
C VAL A 419 -5.96 5.86 -0.16
N ASP A 420 -6.15 5.04 -1.19
CA ASP A 420 -5.19 3.99 -1.54
C ASP A 420 -3.77 4.59 -1.71
N ALA A 421 -2.75 3.95 -1.12
CA ALA A 421 -1.39 4.49 -1.13
C ALA A 421 -0.70 4.42 -2.51
N ASP A 422 -1.13 3.53 -3.39
CA ASP A 422 -0.62 3.43 -4.76
C ASP A 422 -1.40 4.30 -5.76
N TYR A 423 -2.46 4.99 -5.31
CA TYR A 423 -3.22 5.90 -6.15
C TYR A 423 -2.45 7.19 -6.50
N VAL A 424 -2.36 7.46 -7.81
CA VAL A 424 -1.69 8.65 -8.35
C VAL A 424 -2.74 9.59 -8.93
N PHE A 425 -2.94 10.73 -8.27
CA PHE A 425 -3.80 11.83 -8.74
C PHE A 425 -3.36 12.34 -10.12
N ASN A 426 -4.30 12.54 -11.03
CA ASN A 426 -4.07 13.06 -12.38
C ASN A 426 -3.58 14.53 -12.36
N ASP A 427 -4.17 15.36 -11.49
CA ASP A 427 -3.67 16.71 -11.18
C ASP A 427 -3.63 16.90 -9.66
N PRO A 428 -2.43 16.88 -9.03
CA PRO A 428 -2.29 17.09 -7.58
C PRO A 428 -2.74 18.46 -7.05
N THR A 429 -3.08 19.41 -7.93
CA THR A 429 -3.65 20.72 -7.57
C THR A 429 -5.18 20.77 -7.68
N MET A 430 -5.80 19.76 -8.31
CA MET A 430 -7.26 19.64 -8.48
C MET A 430 -7.76 18.22 -8.15
N PRO A 431 -7.56 17.72 -6.91
CA PRO A 431 -7.92 16.34 -6.53
C PRO A 431 -9.42 16.04 -6.49
N PHE A 432 -10.28 16.99 -6.87
CA PHE A 432 -11.74 16.85 -6.96
C PHE A 432 -12.25 16.90 -8.42
N ASP A 433 -11.36 17.03 -9.42
CA ASP A 433 -11.70 16.88 -10.83
C ASP A 433 -11.81 15.39 -11.25
N GLU A 434 -11.51 14.47 -10.32
CA GLU A 434 -11.59 13.02 -10.45
C GLU A 434 -12.16 12.37 -9.18
N ASP A 435 -12.80 11.21 -9.33
CA ASP A 435 -13.19 10.36 -8.20
C ASP A 435 -11.96 9.53 -7.75
N PHE A 436 -11.47 9.76 -6.54
CA PHE A 436 -10.37 8.99 -5.95
C PHE A 436 -10.86 7.88 -5.00
N PRO A 437 -10.19 6.72 -4.92
CA PRO A 437 -10.63 5.59 -4.10
C PRO A 437 -10.33 5.82 -2.62
N GLU A 438 -11.37 5.97 -1.80
CA GLU A 438 -11.27 5.98 -0.33
C GLU A 438 -11.23 4.57 0.29
N TYR A 439 -11.28 3.54 -0.56
CA TYR A 439 -11.39 2.13 -0.22
C TYR A 439 -10.89 1.31 -1.41
N ALA A 440 -10.36 0.11 -1.15
CA ALA A 440 -10.02 -0.81 -2.24
C ALA A 440 -11.30 -1.49 -2.74
N GLU A 441 -11.54 -1.47 -4.05
CA GLU A 441 -12.63 -2.22 -4.69
C GLU A 441 -12.12 -3.53 -5.28
N ASP A 442 -12.98 -4.57 -5.20
CA ASP A 442 -12.85 -5.84 -5.92
C ASP A 442 -11.47 -6.53 -5.83
N HIS A 443 -10.76 -6.34 -4.71
CA HIS A 443 -9.40 -6.84 -4.52
C HIS A 443 -9.42 -8.36 -4.40
N SER A 444 -8.78 -9.03 -5.36
CA SER A 444 -8.58 -10.48 -5.35
C SER A 444 -7.57 -10.87 -4.28
N VAL A 445 -7.99 -11.69 -3.33
CA VAL A 445 -7.14 -12.19 -2.25
C VAL A 445 -6.55 -13.53 -2.68
N ASP A 446 -5.33 -13.56 -3.22
CA ASP A 446 -4.64 -14.82 -3.52
C ASP A 446 -4.02 -15.45 -2.25
N GLN A 447 -3.37 -16.62 -2.38
CA GLN A 447 -2.75 -17.28 -1.21
C GLN A 447 -1.56 -16.50 -0.60
N ASN A 448 -1.08 -15.45 -1.26
CA ASN A 448 0.00 -14.56 -0.82
C ASN A 448 -0.49 -13.11 -0.55
N ALA A 449 -1.80 -12.93 -0.36
CA ALA A 449 -2.55 -11.68 -0.10
C ALA A 449 -1.68 -10.43 0.18
N GLU A 450 -1.62 -9.54 -0.81
CA GLU A 450 -0.70 -8.41 -0.87
C GLU A 450 -0.85 -7.41 0.31
N ASN A 451 0.23 -6.67 0.59
CA ASN A 451 0.24 -5.64 1.62
C ASN A 451 -0.57 -4.42 1.16
N LEU A 452 -1.86 -4.34 1.53
CA LEU A 452 -2.72 -3.21 1.15
C LEU A 452 -2.43 -1.97 2.03
N HIS A 453 -2.06 -0.87 1.39
CA HIS A 453 -1.63 0.34 2.07
C HIS A 453 -2.60 1.51 1.84
N PHE A 454 -2.84 2.32 2.87
CA PHE A 454 -3.69 3.52 2.77
C PHE A 454 -3.00 4.76 3.37
N VAL A 455 -3.20 5.90 2.71
CA VAL A 455 -2.84 7.23 3.22
C VAL A 455 -4.05 7.83 3.95
N ALA A 456 -3.88 8.15 5.22
CA ALA A 456 -4.88 8.80 6.05
C ALA A 456 -4.74 10.34 6.01
N ILE A 457 -5.87 11.02 5.95
CA ILE A 457 -5.99 12.48 5.85
C ILE A 457 -6.82 12.98 7.04
N LYS A 458 -6.22 13.76 7.95
CA LYS A 458 -6.96 14.39 9.04
C LYS A 458 -7.74 15.59 8.49
N MET A 459 -9.06 15.55 8.58
CA MET A 459 -9.90 16.65 8.08
C MET A 459 -9.72 17.91 8.93
N GLY A 460 -9.48 19.05 8.28
CA GLY A 460 -9.20 20.35 8.90
C GLY A 460 -7.74 20.61 9.29
N ASP A 461 -6.84 19.63 9.17
CA ASP A 461 -5.40 19.75 9.47
C ASP A 461 -4.63 19.80 8.14
N VAL A 462 -4.26 21.01 7.70
CA VAL A 462 -3.63 21.25 6.38
C VAL A 462 -2.12 21.45 6.47
N ASN A 463 -1.57 21.63 7.67
CA ASN A 463 -0.13 21.62 7.95
C ASN A 463 0.41 20.23 8.34
N GLY A 464 -0.46 19.29 8.74
CA GLY A 464 -0.14 17.90 9.02
C GLY A 464 0.43 17.66 10.42
N ASN A 465 -0.01 18.42 11.42
CA ASN A 465 0.48 18.32 12.80
C ASN A 465 -0.42 17.52 13.76
N ALA A 466 -1.52 16.92 13.30
CA ALA A 466 -2.30 16.03 14.14
C ALA A 466 -1.49 14.80 14.56
N ASP A 467 -1.45 14.53 15.87
CA ASP A 467 -0.80 13.35 16.44
C ASP A 467 -1.78 12.15 16.37
N PRO A 468 -1.51 11.10 15.57
CA PRO A 468 -2.45 9.99 15.40
C PRO A 468 -2.67 9.13 16.65
N GLU A 469 -1.75 9.19 17.63
CA GLU A 469 -1.81 8.49 18.93
C GLU A 469 -2.50 9.33 20.02
N ALA A 470 -2.47 10.66 19.91
CA ALA A 470 -3.03 11.57 20.91
C ALA A 470 -4.55 11.42 21.08
N PHE A 471 -4.96 10.67 22.10
CA PHE A 471 -6.36 10.59 22.52
C PHE A 471 -6.80 11.73 23.45
N ASN A 472 -5.88 12.45 24.10
CA ASN A 472 -6.16 13.66 24.88
C ASN A 472 -4.89 14.54 25.10
N GLU A 473 -5.05 15.84 24.85
CA GLU A 473 -4.25 16.99 25.31
C GLU A 473 -2.83 17.29 24.76
N ASN A 474 -2.65 18.59 24.45
CA ASN A 474 -1.42 19.40 24.45
C ASN A 474 -0.30 19.03 23.46
N ASP A 475 -0.45 19.47 22.21
CA ASP A 475 0.66 19.67 21.28
C ASP A 475 1.75 20.58 21.91
N THR A 476 3.01 20.21 21.74
CA THR A 476 4.18 20.89 22.33
C THR A 476 5.07 21.48 21.26
N GLN A 477 4.65 22.61 20.69
CA GLN A 477 5.41 23.27 19.62
C GLN A 477 6.51 24.23 20.12
N ALA A 478 7.47 24.46 19.22
CA ALA A 478 8.71 25.17 19.51
C ALA A 478 8.49 26.67 19.76
N ARG A 479 9.30 27.24 20.66
CA ARG A 479 9.19 28.64 21.05
C ARG A 479 9.97 29.55 20.11
N SER A 480 9.26 30.45 19.43
CA SER A 480 9.84 31.66 18.84
C SER A 480 10.35 32.61 19.94
N GLU A 481 11.33 33.47 19.61
CA GLU A 481 11.72 34.61 20.46
C GLU A 481 10.77 35.82 20.30
N ASP A 482 10.09 35.93 19.15
CA ASP A 482 9.07 36.96 18.87
C ASP A 482 7.69 36.55 19.42
N GLU A 483 6.88 37.52 19.86
CA GLU A 483 5.55 37.32 20.48
C GLU A 483 4.49 38.26 19.87
N LEU A 484 3.20 37.93 20.04
CA LEU A 484 2.09 38.90 19.85
C LEU A 484 1.58 39.35 21.22
N ALA A 485 1.73 40.63 21.55
CA ALA A 485 1.19 41.21 22.77
C ALA A 485 -0.16 41.90 22.51
N LEU A 486 -1.26 41.34 23.04
CA LEU A 486 -2.54 42.04 23.15
C LEU A 486 -2.55 42.89 24.43
N VAL A 487 -2.86 44.17 24.30
CA VAL A 487 -2.72 45.16 25.38
C VAL A 487 -4.07 45.79 25.71
N ALA A 488 -4.39 45.87 27.00
CA ALA A 488 -5.56 46.54 27.54
C ALA A 488 -5.18 47.50 28.68
N ILE A 489 -5.95 48.57 28.90
CA ILE A 489 -5.77 49.44 30.07
C ILE A 489 -6.35 48.75 31.31
N ASP A 490 -5.55 48.72 32.38
CA ASP A 490 -5.91 48.10 33.64
C ASP A 490 -6.80 49.02 34.49
N GLN A 491 -8.06 48.65 34.65
CA GLN A 491 -9.10 49.50 35.22
C GLN A 491 -9.53 49.03 36.61
N SER A 492 -9.65 49.97 37.55
CA SER A 492 -10.27 49.72 38.85
C SER A 492 -11.78 49.67 38.72
N LEU A 493 -12.38 48.60 39.24
CA LEU A 493 -13.76 48.23 39.02
C LEU A 493 -14.64 48.56 40.22
N GLN A 494 -15.86 49.04 39.97
CA GLN A 494 -16.92 49.18 40.97
C GLN A 494 -18.08 48.22 40.66
N ALA A 495 -18.69 47.64 41.71
CA ALA A 495 -19.82 46.73 41.53
C ALA A 495 -21.02 47.42 40.84
N GLY A 496 -21.58 46.78 39.81
CA GLY A 496 -22.64 47.32 38.95
C GLY A 496 -22.15 48.22 37.82
N GLN A 497 -20.84 48.49 37.71
CA GLN A 497 -20.28 49.27 36.60
C GLN A 497 -20.19 48.44 35.32
N THR A 498 -20.73 48.95 34.22
CA THR A 498 -20.39 48.44 32.88
C THR A 498 -19.08 49.07 32.44
N ILE A 499 -18.11 48.24 32.03
CA ILE A 499 -16.79 48.65 31.56
C ILE A 499 -16.62 48.32 30.08
N GLN A 500 -15.81 49.13 29.41
CA GLN A 500 -15.30 48.86 28.07
C GLN A 500 -13.79 48.65 28.18
N VAL A 501 -13.32 47.57 27.58
CA VAL A 501 -11.90 47.19 27.56
C VAL A 501 -11.44 47.21 26.11
N PRO A 502 -10.96 48.37 25.61
CA PRO A 502 -10.36 48.47 24.29
C PRO A 502 -9.04 47.69 24.27
N VAL A 503 -8.86 46.86 23.25
CA VAL A 503 -7.68 46.01 23.06
C VAL A 503 -6.88 46.51 21.85
N ARG A 504 -5.57 46.67 22.05
CA ARG A 504 -4.59 47.10 21.04
C ARG A 504 -3.49 46.05 20.88
N SER A 505 -2.65 46.19 19.87
CA SER A 505 -1.37 45.48 19.82
C SER A 505 -0.37 46.24 18.95
N GLY A 506 0.84 46.43 19.47
CA GLY A 506 1.94 47.07 18.74
C GLY A 506 2.58 46.17 17.68
N ASP A 507 2.21 44.89 17.64
CA ASP A 507 2.80 43.85 16.80
C ASP A 507 1.77 43.22 15.83
N ILE A 508 0.59 43.85 15.69
CA ILE A 508 -0.52 43.32 14.88
C ILE A 508 -0.19 43.23 13.38
N ASP A 509 0.68 44.10 12.87
CA ASP A 509 1.13 44.11 11.47
C ASP A 509 1.99 42.90 11.10
N LYS A 510 2.51 42.17 12.10
CA LYS A 510 3.38 41.00 11.96
C LYS A 510 2.64 39.67 11.85
N VAL A 511 1.31 39.65 11.96
CA VAL A 511 0.51 38.42 12.01
C VAL A 511 -0.61 38.41 10.96
N ASP A 512 -0.99 37.22 10.48
CA ASP A 512 -2.15 37.01 9.60
C ASP A 512 -3.34 36.37 10.34
N GLY A 513 -3.15 35.99 11.61
CA GLY A 513 -4.19 35.44 12.47
C GLY A 513 -3.70 35.16 13.88
N PHE A 514 -4.64 34.91 14.78
CA PHE A 514 -4.37 34.52 16.17
C PHE A 514 -5.58 33.85 16.83
N GLN A 515 -5.29 33.07 17.87
CA GLN A 515 -6.28 32.43 18.72
C GLN A 515 -5.89 32.49 20.20
N PHE A 516 -6.88 32.52 21.08
CA PHE A 516 -6.67 32.38 22.52
C PHE A 516 -7.98 32.04 23.24
N ALA A 517 -7.83 31.44 24.42
CA ALA A 517 -8.90 31.37 25.42
C ALA A 517 -8.61 32.35 26.57
N LEU A 518 -9.53 33.29 26.80
CA LEU A 518 -9.46 34.31 27.85
C LEU A 518 -10.39 33.94 29.00
N LYS A 519 -9.81 33.66 30.17
CA LYS A 519 -10.52 33.32 31.40
C LYS A 519 -10.97 34.59 32.12
N MET A 520 -12.23 34.59 32.54
CA MET A 520 -12.86 35.64 33.34
C MET A 520 -13.38 35.05 34.66
N ASP A 521 -13.06 35.70 35.80
CA ASP A 521 -13.65 35.33 37.08
C ASP A 521 -15.15 35.71 37.09
N ARG A 522 -16.01 34.70 36.98
CA ARG A 522 -17.48 34.84 36.98
C ARG A 522 -18.07 35.33 38.30
N SER A 523 -17.30 35.33 39.40
CA SER A 523 -17.70 35.99 40.64
C SER A 523 -17.46 37.51 40.59
N ALA A 524 -16.70 37.97 39.60
CA ALA A 524 -16.25 39.35 39.48
C ALA A 524 -16.70 40.06 38.20
N LEU A 525 -16.88 39.32 37.10
CA LEU A 525 -17.19 39.86 35.78
C LEU A 525 -18.31 39.06 35.11
N ALA A 526 -19.25 39.77 34.48
CA ALA A 526 -20.20 39.22 33.54
C ALA A 526 -19.91 39.76 32.13
N PHE A 527 -19.47 38.90 31.22
CA PHE A 527 -19.30 39.24 29.81
C PHE A 527 -20.62 39.65 29.17
N LYS A 528 -20.64 40.75 28.42
CA LYS A 528 -21.81 41.28 27.72
C LYS A 528 -21.69 41.21 26.20
N GLY A 529 -20.47 41.10 25.68
CA GLY A 529 -20.19 40.98 24.26
C GLY A 529 -18.89 41.66 23.85
N MET A 530 -18.68 41.71 22.54
CA MET A 530 -17.53 42.35 21.92
C MET A 530 -18.03 43.32 20.83
N THR A 531 -17.32 44.43 20.64
CA THR A 531 -17.50 45.34 19.51
C THR A 531 -16.25 45.29 18.66
N ALA A 532 -16.38 44.88 17.40
CA ALA A 532 -15.30 44.97 16.42
C ALA A 532 -15.02 46.46 16.11
N GLN A 533 -13.74 46.78 15.91
CA GLN A 533 -13.29 48.14 15.58
C GLN A 533 -12.39 48.10 14.36
N SER A 534 -11.07 48.17 14.52
CA SER A 534 -10.15 48.25 13.39
C SER A 534 -9.87 46.88 12.76
N LEU A 535 -9.96 45.79 13.54
CA LEU A 535 -9.62 44.45 13.08
C LEU A 535 -10.61 43.97 12.00
N PRO A 536 -10.16 43.74 10.75
CA PRO A 536 -11.06 43.52 9.62
C PRO A 536 -11.76 42.15 9.69
N ALA A 537 -12.95 42.06 9.12
CA ALA A 537 -13.82 40.88 9.12
C ALA A 537 -14.18 40.28 10.49
N LEU A 538 -13.79 40.92 11.60
CA LEU A 538 -14.12 40.48 12.95
C LEU A 538 -15.62 40.60 13.22
N SER A 539 -16.26 39.48 13.59
CA SER A 539 -17.69 39.41 13.87
C SER A 539 -17.99 38.50 15.07
N ALA A 540 -19.28 38.27 15.35
CA ALA A 540 -19.70 37.30 16.36
C ALA A 540 -19.25 35.85 16.05
N SER A 541 -18.94 35.51 14.79
CA SER A 541 -18.43 34.19 14.40
C SER A 541 -16.97 33.94 14.79
N ASN A 542 -16.27 34.95 15.33
CA ASN A 542 -14.87 34.85 15.76
C ASN A 542 -14.71 34.57 17.26
N ILE A 543 -15.82 34.55 18.01
CA ILE A 543 -15.81 34.36 19.46
C ILE A 543 -16.88 33.37 19.93
N HIS A 544 -16.60 32.67 21.01
CA HIS A 544 -17.60 31.89 21.74
C HIS A 544 -17.35 32.00 23.25
N TYR A 545 -18.34 32.49 24.00
CA TYR A 545 -18.24 32.61 25.45
C TYR A 545 -18.92 31.42 26.15
N LEU A 546 -18.11 30.56 26.75
CA LEU A 546 -18.55 29.40 27.51
C LEU A 546 -18.96 29.85 28.92
N GLU A 547 -20.21 30.31 29.09
CA GLU A 547 -20.75 30.86 30.34
C GLU A 547 -20.54 29.96 31.57
N LYS A 548 -20.59 28.63 31.38
CA LYS A 548 -20.39 27.63 32.43
C LYS A 548 -18.94 27.51 32.90
N GLU A 549 -17.99 27.98 32.11
CA GLU A 549 -16.55 27.94 32.40
C GLU A 549 -16.00 29.35 32.70
N GLY A 550 -16.65 30.41 32.21
CA GLY A 550 -16.12 31.77 32.25
C GLY A 550 -14.96 31.95 31.28
N LEU A 551 -15.06 31.35 30.09
CA LEU A 551 -13.98 31.27 29.11
C LEU A 551 -14.47 31.86 27.78
N LEU A 552 -13.81 32.92 27.31
CA LEU A 552 -14.03 33.49 25.99
C LEU A 552 -13.01 32.87 25.03
N LEU A 553 -13.47 32.01 24.13
CA LEU A 553 -12.67 31.51 23.01
C LEU A 553 -12.67 32.57 21.90
N PHE A 554 -11.51 32.80 21.28
CA PHE A 554 -11.30 33.78 20.23
C PHE A 554 -10.47 33.15 19.11
N SER A 555 -10.92 33.28 17.86
CA SER A 555 -10.22 32.82 16.65
C SER A 555 -10.43 33.84 15.52
N TRP A 556 -9.34 34.39 15.01
CA TRP A 556 -9.36 35.38 13.94
C TRP A 556 -8.20 35.19 12.95
N ASN A 557 -8.49 35.41 11.67
CA ASN A 557 -7.52 35.45 10.60
C ASN A 557 -7.96 36.50 9.55
N GLY A 558 -7.01 37.19 8.94
CA GLY A 558 -7.26 38.25 7.96
C GLY A 558 -6.04 39.15 7.73
N SER A 559 -6.11 40.00 6.70
CA SER A 559 -5.03 40.96 6.41
C SER A 559 -4.93 42.04 7.48
N THR A 560 -3.71 42.32 7.90
CA THR A 560 -3.33 43.34 8.89
C THR A 560 -2.69 44.59 8.26
N ASP A 561 -2.58 44.65 6.92
CA ASP A 561 -1.81 45.66 6.17
C ASP A 561 -2.27 47.12 6.36
N ALA A 562 -3.49 47.33 6.84
CA ALA A 562 -4.09 48.64 7.06
C ALA A 562 -4.08 49.10 8.53
N LEU A 563 -3.48 48.32 9.44
CA LEU A 563 -3.50 48.56 10.88
C LEU A 563 -2.22 49.24 11.37
N ASN A 564 -2.37 50.07 12.39
CA ASN A 564 -1.30 50.76 13.09
C ASN A 564 -1.22 50.28 14.56
N ALA A 565 -0.05 50.39 15.18
CA ALA A 565 0.18 49.97 16.57
C ALA A 565 -0.79 50.58 17.62
N ASP A 566 -1.29 51.79 17.36
CA ASP A 566 -2.23 52.51 18.23
C ASP A 566 -3.71 52.19 17.96
N ASP A 567 -4.03 51.44 16.91
CA ASP A 567 -5.41 51.17 16.54
C ASP A 567 -6.08 50.22 17.53
N VAL A 568 -7.30 50.56 17.97
CA VAL A 568 -8.09 49.65 18.79
C VAL A 568 -8.67 48.57 17.89
N LEU A 569 -8.25 47.33 18.12
CA LEU A 569 -8.59 46.17 17.31
C LEU A 569 -10.06 45.78 17.54
N PHE A 570 -10.42 45.66 18.82
CA PHE A 570 -11.76 45.38 19.31
C PHE A 570 -11.92 45.87 20.75
N THR A 571 -13.16 45.99 21.20
CA THR A 571 -13.50 46.36 22.59
C THR A 571 -14.36 45.27 23.22
N LEU A 572 -13.92 44.73 24.36
CA LEU A 572 -14.73 43.82 25.18
C LEU A 572 -15.67 44.64 26.08
N GLN A 573 -16.93 44.21 26.20
CA GLN A 573 -17.92 44.81 27.08
C GLN A 573 -18.22 43.85 28.25
N MET A 574 -18.10 44.33 29.48
CA MET A 574 -18.29 43.54 30.69
C MET A 574 -19.03 44.36 31.76
N GLU A 575 -19.71 43.68 32.68
CA GLU A 575 -20.25 44.26 33.91
C GLU A 575 -19.45 43.73 35.10
N ALA A 576 -18.93 44.65 35.92
CA ALA A 576 -18.25 44.31 37.16
C ALA A 576 -19.27 43.94 38.25
N LEU A 577 -19.17 42.73 38.78
CA LEU A 577 -20.05 42.20 39.83
C LEU A 577 -19.53 42.51 41.24
N ARG A 578 -18.24 42.86 41.37
CA ARG A 578 -17.57 43.25 42.61
C ARG A 578 -16.49 44.29 42.35
N GLU A 579 -15.97 44.85 43.43
CA GLU A 579 -14.79 45.72 43.41
C GLU A 579 -13.48 44.91 43.29
N GLY A 580 -12.49 45.48 42.60
CA GLY A 580 -11.15 44.92 42.38
C GLY A 580 -10.47 45.54 41.16
N GLN A 581 -9.34 44.99 40.73
CA GLN A 581 -8.63 45.43 39.51
C GLN A 581 -8.91 44.46 38.35
N LEU A 582 -9.02 44.98 37.12
CA LEU A 582 -9.33 44.18 35.94
C LEU A 582 -8.31 43.03 35.72
N SER A 583 -7.02 43.29 35.93
CA SER A 583 -5.95 42.29 35.87
C SER A 583 -6.08 41.14 36.87
N ASP A 584 -6.78 41.31 37.99
CA ASP A 584 -7.02 40.24 38.97
C ASP A 584 -8.03 39.21 38.46
N PHE A 585 -8.87 39.60 37.49
CA PHE A 585 -10.06 38.84 37.07
C PHE A 585 -10.02 38.33 35.63
N VAL A 586 -9.03 38.75 34.83
CA VAL A 586 -8.91 38.41 33.40
C VAL A 586 -7.50 37.94 33.07
N HIS A 587 -7.35 36.73 32.52
CA HIS A 587 -6.06 36.17 32.10
C HIS A 587 -6.22 35.17 30.95
N ILE A 588 -5.16 35.00 30.15
CA ILE A 588 -5.08 33.89 29.19
C ILE A 588 -5.04 32.55 29.93
N HIS A 589 -5.72 31.54 29.41
CA HIS A 589 -5.76 30.20 29.99
C HIS A 589 -5.77 29.15 28.87
N PRO A 590 -4.83 28.18 28.84
CA PRO A 590 -4.66 27.24 27.72
C PRO A 590 -5.71 26.11 27.69
N HIS A 591 -6.90 26.32 28.26
CA HIS A 591 -7.95 25.30 28.24
C HIS A 591 -8.75 25.43 26.93
N LYS A 592 -8.99 24.31 26.25
CA LYS A 592 -9.66 24.20 24.94
C LYS A 592 -8.95 24.85 23.76
N LEU A 593 -8.30 25.99 23.93
CA LEU A 593 -7.64 26.74 22.88
C LEU A 593 -6.31 27.31 23.39
N LEU A 594 -5.22 27.02 22.68
CA LEU A 594 -3.90 27.58 22.98
C LEU A 594 -3.85 29.08 22.64
N ALA A 595 -2.87 29.79 23.19
CA ALA A 595 -2.70 31.22 22.99
C ALA A 595 -1.55 31.47 22.01
N GLU A 596 -1.92 31.68 20.75
CA GLU A 596 -1.02 31.60 19.59
C GLU A 596 -1.35 32.72 18.60
N ALA A 597 -0.32 33.19 17.89
CA ALA A 597 -0.46 34.04 16.73
C ALA A 597 0.39 33.50 15.58
N TYR A 598 -0.02 33.77 14.34
CA TYR A 598 0.58 33.16 13.16
C TYR A 598 1.29 34.23 12.35
N ALA A 599 2.62 34.12 12.29
CA ALA A 599 3.48 35.15 11.73
C ALA A 599 3.27 35.30 10.22
N LYS A 600 3.16 36.56 9.80
CA LYS A 600 2.93 36.97 8.42
C LYS A 600 4.09 36.55 7.53
N ASN A 601 3.79 36.07 6.32
CA ASN A 601 4.77 35.58 5.34
C ASN A 601 5.72 34.48 5.86
N SER A 602 5.31 33.73 6.89
CA SER A 602 6.06 32.56 7.37
C SER A 602 5.11 31.49 7.92
N LEU A 603 5.67 30.35 8.32
CA LEU A 603 4.96 29.28 9.02
C LEU A 603 5.23 29.30 10.54
N ASN A 604 5.77 30.40 11.08
CA ASN A 604 6.15 30.49 12.48
C ASN A 604 4.92 30.79 13.36
N ILE A 605 4.74 29.98 14.41
CA ILE A 605 3.78 30.25 15.48
C ILE A 605 4.49 31.11 16.54
N LEU A 606 3.86 32.22 16.92
CA LEU A 606 4.30 33.14 17.95
C LEU A 606 3.46 32.92 19.23
N PRO A 607 4.06 32.89 20.43
CA PRO A 607 3.29 32.94 21.67
C PRO A 607 2.45 34.23 21.74
N LEU A 608 1.18 34.10 22.13
CA LEU A 608 0.30 35.24 22.38
C LEU A 608 0.27 35.56 23.88
N GLN A 609 0.52 36.84 24.21
CA GLN A 609 0.49 37.36 25.57
C GLN A 609 -0.65 38.37 25.75
N TRP A 610 -1.26 38.39 26.93
CA TRP A 610 -2.21 39.42 27.34
C TRP A 610 -1.54 40.33 28.38
N ARG A 611 -1.50 41.62 28.10
CA ARG A 611 -0.81 42.64 28.90
C ARG A 611 -1.76 43.72 29.36
N PHE A 612 -1.48 44.21 30.56
CA PHE A 612 -2.21 45.28 31.21
C PHE A 612 -1.30 46.50 31.40
N GLU A 613 -1.72 47.65 30.87
CA GLU A 613 -1.02 48.92 31.02
C GLU A 613 -1.66 49.81 32.10
N GLN A 614 -0.80 50.50 32.84
CA GLN A 614 -1.19 51.50 33.82
C GLN A 614 -1.51 52.82 33.11
N GLY A 615 -2.80 53.08 32.84
CA GLY A 615 -3.29 54.30 32.20
C GLY A 615 -4.42 54.94 33.00
N GLU A 616 -4.49 56.28 33.03
CA GLU A 616 -5.65 56.97 33.59
C GLU A 616 -6.91 56.56 32.82
N SER A 617 -7.96 56.18 33.54
CA SER A 617 -9.24 55.87 32.90
C SER A 617 -9.79 57.13 32.24
N TYR A 618 -10.01 57.09 30.92
CA TYR A 618 -10.73 58.14 30.22
C TYR A 618 -12.23 57.88 30.36
N PRO A 619 -12.98 58.59 31.24
CA PRO A 619 -14.43 58.43 31.32
C PRO A 619 -15.06 58.97 30.02
N HIS A 620 -15.35 58.07 29.08
CA HIS A 620 -16.07 58.38 27.85
C HIS A 620 -17.58 58.54 28.13
N SER A 621 -17.95 59.55 28.93
CA SER A 621 -19.35 59.92 29.12
C SER A 621 -19.82 60.87 28.01
N PHE A 622 -20.54 60.30 27.04
CA PHE A 622 -21.42 61.08 26.15
C PHE A 622 -22.37 61.93 27.02
N THR A 623 -22.10 63.23 27.11
CA THR A 623 -22.85 64.15 27.97
C THR A 623 -23.68 65.08 27.09
N VAL A 624 -25.01 64.93 27.16
CA VAL A 624 -25.96 65.89 26.59
C VAL A 624 -26.17 67.01 27.61
N LEU A 625 -25.88 68.25 27.21
CA LEU A 625 -26.04 69.42 28.06
C LEU A 625 -27.51 69.86 28.11
N GLN A 626 -27.90 70.49 29.22
CA GLN A 626 -29.27 70.94 29.45
C GLN A 626 -29.75 71.91 28.35
N ASN A 627 -30.80 71.53 27.62
CA ASN A 627 -31.44 72.38 26.62
C ASN A 627 -31.94 73.69 27.25
N GLN A 628 -31.62 74.83 26.63
CA GLN A 628 -32.15 76.15 26.97
C GLN A 628 -33.24 76.56 25.96
N PRO A 629 -34.54 76.34 26.25
CA PRO A 629 -35.61 76.78 25.36
C PRO A 629 -35.71 78.31 25.33
N ASN A 630 -35.64 78.90 24.14
CA ASN A 630 -35.82 80.33 23.92
C ASN A 630 -37.29 80.61 23.51
N PRO A 631 -38.09 81.31 24.33
CA PRO A 631 -39.52 81.51 24.06
C PRO A 631 -39.84 82.42 22.86
N PHE A 632 -38.83 82.97 22.17
CA PHE A 632 -39.00 83.82 20.98
C PHE A 632 -38.53 83.18 19.67
N ARG A 633 -38.11 81.90 19.67
CA ARG A 633 -37.73 81.16 18.44
C ARG A 633 -38.27 79.73 18.47
N SER A 634 -38.81 79.26 17.34
CA SER A 634 -39.36 77.91 17.16
C SER A 634 -38.29 76.81 16.98
N GLN A 635 -37.13 76.95 17.61
CA GLN A 635 -36.02 76.01 17.52
C GLN A 635 -35.23 76.01 18.84
N THR A 636 -34.80 74.84 19.31
CA THR A 636 -33.89 74.69 20.45
C THR A 636 -32.51 74.25 19.98
N ALA A 637 -31.47 74.75 20.62
CA ALA A 637 -30.12 74.19 20.46
C ALA A 637 -29.96 73.02 21.45
N ILE A 638 -29.45 71.89 20.96
CA ILE A 638 -29.00 70.76 21.77
C ILE A 638 -27.49 70.72 21.64
N ALA A 639 -26.77 70.84 22.76
CA ALA A 639 -25.32 70.73 22.79
C ALA A 639 -24.93 69.38 23.41
N PHE A 640 -24.04 68.67 22.75
CA PHE A 640 -23.46 67.42 23.22
C PHE A 640 -21.94 67.49 23.08
N GLN A 641 -21.24 66.83 23.97
CA GLN A 641 -19.79 66.72 23.93
C GLN A 641 -19.43 65.34 23.35
N LEU A 642 -18.67 65.34 22.26
CA LEU A 642 -18.10 64.12 21.66
C LEU A 642 -16.81 63.73 22.41
N PRO A 643 -16.44 62.44 22.44
CA PRO A 643 -15.09 62.02 22.81
C PRO A 643 -14.04 62.70 21.91
N ALA A 644 -12.84 62.89 22.45
CA ALA A 644 -11.70 63.48 21.75
C ALA A 644 -11.01 62.46 20.83
#